data_AF-A0A0J8V6V4-F1
#
_entry.id   AF-A0A0J8V6V4-F1
#
_cell.length_a   1.000
_cell.length_b   1.000
_cell.length_c   1.000
_cell.angle_alpha   90.00
_cell.angle_beta   90.00
_cell.angle_gamma   90.00
#
_symmetry.space_group_name_H-M   'P 1'
#
loop_
_entity.id
_entity.type
_entity.pdbx_description
1 polymer ?
#
loop_
_entity_poly.entity_id
_entity_poly.type
_entity_poly.pdbx_seq_one_letter_code
_entity_poly.pdbx_strand_id
1 'polypeptide(L)'
;MCRIDAPFGNRSLDEKKDPVERFVQALDEFEVQGNFRTLLIKHFSENWIDVFYNSSRLEEALTTANEQSSEPEKCVALAFYKNVNIRFRLQPFLDGDSYRESLPFKFLADVANTYFPTSPYCLYKAGIEKHLPSYAWFVRNHYGDEFFFTKEFFSDDTFSSLNKNERMRFLWECFHFIAPPFDWLKYRTDDSTLVNGLLSLASSNDESSSPCEHAQSIQLGLEFLRAWIKYDAEMGRISFDLSSFFWGTSWEQLESLIWQKDFDDEEAKSSLTNWFDTIERDLKKVLILNFNAGNVEGLEGNEWANYIDRYFSDIYHHIRSDIDWKTYDHDEFDIRLKKELEDLCSQLTPKQLEAWIKWSIQQDFDRILSNKQRLPELSKSSERWVCETFFGVWKDLFLANLDTLEASEQLHVLSATFPARRGEPSEFIWNCSEWWRGLFNQLPETDDFPKTLIPEWTVTATRCLQEQNLLPYIDKSIGILRKEATGACQPEEQKRHDDQLKQLLEGLERSHPNKSFRHRLLLMRSYALPLTDESISLGSPLNQSNLTQWYIPLCDLATRLFELHLDVQLTESAENRLKALMEPYVTCTNYLAEFCLSRLRLRKGEKAREKQYIAEQIVEQSSVWRQGYLKALTELGVDLNGKVHKAVYFIKQSDPDPDVRAIASECYKAVRRRTKKNSTIPDLKRGIIAAEWWLLICQRQNLGMVINHDDALKTRRNLMRNP
;
A
#
# COMPACT_ATOMS: atom_id res chain seq x y z
N MET A 1 -42.81 -16.45 -93.75
CA MET A 1 -43.22 -16.72 -92.36
C MET A 1 -42.12 -17.52 -91.69
N CYS A 2 -41.39 -16.89 -90.78
CA CYS A 2 -40.78 -17.48 -89.57
C CYS A 2 -40.33 -16.28 -88.72
N ARG A 3 -41.33 -15.61 -88.12
CA ARG A 3 -41.13 -14.81 -86.92
C ARG A 3 -40.82 -15.83 -85.82
N ILE A 4 -39.59 -15.82 -85.34
CA ILE A 4 -39.28 -16.36 -84.03
C ILE A 4 -38.93 -15.14 -83.20
N ASP A 5 -39.90 -14.75 -82.38
CA ASP A 5 -39.71 -13.85 -81.26
C ASP A 5 -38.65 -14.46 -80.34
N ALA A 6 -37.40 -14.09 -80.57
CA ALA A 6 -36.30 -14.38 -79.68
C ALA A 6 -36.13 -13.17 -78.75
N PRO A 7 -35.94 -13.37 -77.43
CA PRO A 7 -35.86 -12.29 -76.45
C PRO A 7 -34.48 -11.60 -76.48
N PHE A 8 -33.96 -11.28 -77.67
CA PHE A 8 -32.72 -10.54 -77.84
C PHE A 8 -33.04 -9.05 -77.99
N GLY A 9 -33.28 -8.38 -76.87
CA GLY A 9 -33.36 -6.92 -76.84
C GLY A 9 -31.98 -6.31 -77.15
N ASN A 10 -31.92 -5.41 -78.15
CA ASN A 10 -30.88 -4.40 -78.42
C ASN A 10 -29.37 -4.76 -78.34
N ARG A 11 -28.97 -6.03 -78.19
CA ARG A 11 -27.55 -6.43 -78.24
C ARG A 11 -27.15 -6.66 -79.70
N SER A 12 -26.30 -5.78 -80.24
CA SER A 12 -25.66 -5.97 -81.55
C SER A 12 -24.87 -7.27 -81.53
N LEU A 13 -25.19 -8.21 -82.42
CA LEU A 13 -24.46 -9.49 -82.56
C LEU A 13 -23.07 -9.33 -83.19
N ASP A 14 -22.80 -8.16 -83.79
CA ASP A 14 -21.48 -7.85 -84.33
C ASP A 14 -20.53 -7.41 -83.20
N GLU A 15 -19.38 -8.08 -83.09
CA GLU A 15 -18.29 -7.65 -82.20
C GLU A 15 -17.83 -6.24 -82.57
N LYS A 16 -17.80 -5.34 -81.59
CA LYS A 16 -17.25 -4.00 -81.76
C LYS A 16 -15.75 -4.08 -82.08
N LYS A 17 -15.32 -3.25 -83.05
CA LYS A 17 -13.91 -3.18 -83.49
C LYS A 17 -13.06 -2.27 -82.62
N ASP A 18 -13.67 -1.29 -81.97
CA ASP A 18 -12.98 -0.41 -81.02
C ASP A 18 -12.74 -1.18 -79.71
N PRO A 19 -11.50 -1.21 -79.17
CA PRO A 19 -11.18 -1.94 -77.95
C PRO A 19 -12.00 -1.50 -76.72
N VAL A 20 -12.27 -0.20 -76.56
CA VAL A 20 -13.01 0.32 -75.41
C VAL A 20 -14.48 -0.06 -75.51
N GLU A 21 -15.08 0.14 -76.69
CA GLU A 21 -16.46 -0.29 -76.95
C GLU A 21 -16.61 -1.82 -76.82
N ARG A 22 -15.59 -2.59 -77.22
CA ARG A 22 -15.60 -4.05 -77.09
C ARG A 22 -15.53 -4.51 -75.63
N PHE A 23 -14.78 -3.81 -74.79
CA PHE A 23 -14.74 -4.07 -73.34
C PHE A 23 -16.10 -3.82 -72.70
N VAL A 24 -16.71 -2.66 -73.00
CA VAL A 24 -18.05 -2.30 -72.50
C VAL A 24 -19.10 -3.29 -73.00
N GLN A 25 -19.03 -3.70 -74.27
CA GLN A 25 -19.89 -4.74 -74.85
C GLN A 25 -19.76 -6.06 -74.06
N ALA A 26 -18.53 -6.48 -73.72
CA ALA A 26 -18.32 -7.70 -72.92
C ALA A 26 -18.97 -7.56 -71.53
N LEU A 27 -18.83 -6.43 -70.86
CA LEU A 27 -19.48 -6.19 -69.57
C LEU A 27 -21.02 -6.23 -69.67
N ASP A 28 -21.60 -5.74 -70.76
CA ASP A 28 -23.04 -5.78 -71.01
C ASP A 28 -23.56 -7.18 -71.32
N GLU A 29 -22.80 -7.95 -72.10
CA GLU A 29 -23.11 -9.35 -72.44
C GLU A 29 -23.11 -10.25 -71.20
N PHE A 30 -22.18 -10.00 -70.28
CA PHE A 30 -22.03 -10.69 -69.00
C PHE A 30 -22.85 -10.06 -67.85
N GLU A 31 -23.72 -9.10 -68.16
CA GLU A 31 -24.62 -8.45 -67.19
C GLU A 31 -23.91 -7.87 -65.96
N VAL A 32 -22.70 -7.35 -66.16
CA VAL A 32 -21.88 -6.75 -65.10
C VAL A 32 -22.42 -5.37 -64.77
N GLN A 33 -22.84 -5.20 -63.51
CA GLN A 33 -23.48 -3.98 -62.98
C GLN A 33 -22.77 -3.47 -61.72
N GLY A 34 -23.27 -2.35 -61.18
CA GLY A 34 -22.88 -1.84 -59.86
C GLY A 34 -21.44 -1.32 -59.77
N ASN A 35 -20.89 -1.35 -58.57
CA ASN A 35 -19.54 -0.83 -58.29
C ASN A 35 -18.47 -1.69 -58.97
N PHE A 36 -18.71 -2.99 -59.13
CA PHE A 36 -17.83 -3.88 -59.89
C PHE A 36 -17.66 -3.40 -61.33
N ARG A 37 -18.76 -3.05 -62.02
CA ARG A 37 -18.71 -2.47 -63.38
C ARG A 37 -17.88 -1.19 -63.41
N THR A 38 -18.15 -0.27 -62.49
CA THR A 38 -17.48 1.03 -62.41
C THR A 38 -15.97 0.88 -62.26
N LEU A 39 -15.52 -0.02 -61.38
CA LEU A 39 -14.11 -0.29 -61.15
C LEU A 39 -13.43 -0.93 -62.36
N LEU A 40 -14.11 -1.88 -63.04
CA LEU A 40 -13.57 -2.49 -64.26
C LEU A 40 -13.39 -1.47 -65.39
N ILE A 41 -14.38 -0.60 -65.60
CA ILE A 41 -14.28 0.47 -66.61
C ILE A 41 -13.13 1.42 -66.26
N LYS A 42 -13.03 1.85 -65.00
CA LYS A 42 -11.99 2.78 -64.53
C LYS A 42 -10.57 2.26 -64.82
N HIS A 43 -10.32 0.98 -64.55
CA HIS A 43 -8.96 0.44 -64.59
C HIS A 43 -8.59 -0.29 -65.88
N PHE A 44 -9.56 -0.85 -66.60
CA PHE A 44 -9.28 -1.75 -67.71
C PHE A 44 -9.89 -1.33 -69.05
N SER A 45 -10.84 -0.39 -69.12
CA SER A 45 -11.54 -0.07 -70.39
C SER A 45 -10.61 0.27 -71.57
N GLU A 46 -9.54 1.01 -71.31
CA GLU A 46 -8.56 1.41 -72.35
C GLU A 46 -7.45 0.39 -72.58
N ASN A 47 -7.16 -0.49 -71.59
CA ASN A 47 -5.95 -1.31 -71.55
C ASN A 47 -6.22 -2.80 -71.29
N TRP A 48 -7.48 -3.25 -71.39
CA TRP A 48 -7.85 -4.63 -71.07
C TRP A 48 -7.15 -5.66 -71.96
N ILE A 49 -6.76 -5.29 -73.19
CA ILE A 49 -6.00 -6.18 -74.09
C ILE A 49 -4.62 -6.47 -73.49
N ASP A 50 -3.97 -5.51 -72.83
CA ASP A 50 -2.66 -5.73 -72.19
C ASP A 50 -2.74 -6.63 -70.96
N VAL A 51 -3.91 -6.63 -70.32
CA VAL A 51 -4.19 -7.36 -69.08
C VAL A 51 -4.68 -8.78 -69.39
N PHE A 52 -5.70 -8.92 -70.25
CA PHE A 52 -6.37 -10.18 -70.57
C PHE A 52 -5.91 -10.82 -71.89
N TYR A 53 -5.08 -10.15 -72.70
CA TYR A 53 -4.56 -10.55 -74.02
C TYR A 53 -5.59 -10.60 -75.16
N ASN A 54 -6.77 -11.17 -74.95
CA ASN A 54 -7.81 -11.29 -75.97
C ASN A 54 -9.22 -11.39 -75.36
N SER A 55 -10.23 -11.22 -76.21
CA SER A 55 -11.66 -11.23 -75.82
C SER A 55 -12.06 -12.53 -75.15
N SER A 56 -11.65 -13.69 -75.68
CA SER A 56 -11.98 -14.99 -75.10
C SER A 56 -11.52 -15.11 -73.64
N ARG A 57 -10.33 -14.60 -73.29
CA ARG A 57 -9.81 -14.61 -71.91
C ARG A 57 -10.50 -13.61 -70.99
N LEU A 58 -10.90 -12.45 -71.51
CA LEU A 58 -11.69 -11.48 -70.77
C LEU A 58 -13.06 -12.09 -70.40
N GLU A 59 -13.77 -12.66 -71.36
CA GLU A 59 -15.08 -13.29 -71.17
C GLU A 59 -15.02 -14.47 -70.21
N GLU A 60 -13.97 -15.27 -70.33
CA GLU A 60 -13.63 -16.34 -69.40
C GLU A 60 -13.41 -15.81 -67.96
N ALA A 61 -12.72 -14.67 -67.79
CA ALA A 61 -12.51 -14.03 -66.50
C ALA A 61 -13.81 -13.50 -65.90
N LEU A 62 -14.64 -12.88 -66.73
CA LEU A 62 -15.97 -12.39 -66.35
C LEU A 62 -16.91 -13.53 -65.97
N THR A 63 -16.81 -14.68 -66.66
CA THR A 63 -17.57 -15.90 -66.32
C THR A 63 -17.24 -16.35 -64.91
N THR A 64 -15.95 -16.53 -64.59
CA THR A 64 -15.51 -16.98 -63.27
C THR A 64 -15.75 -15.96 -62.17
N ALA A 65 -15.64 -14.66 -62.48
CA ALA A 65 -16.04 -13.62 -61.55
C ALA A 65 -17.54 -13.73 -61.23
N ASN A 66 -18.39 -13.92 -62.23
CA ASN A 66 -19.84 -14.04 -62.06
C ASN A 66 -20.30 -15.31 -61.32
N GLU A 67 -19.44 -16.31 -61.14
CA GLU A 67 -19.70 -17.45 -60.26
C GLU A 67 -19.70 -17.06 -58.77
N GLN A 68 -19.12 -15.91 -58.41
CA GLN A 68 -19.08 -15.43 -57.03
C GLN A 68 -20.36 -14.69 -56.62
N SER A 69 -20.69 -14.79 -55.34
CA SER A 69 -21.96 -14.30 -54.79
C SER A 69 -21.99 -12.80 -54.50
N SER A 70 -20.84 -12.20 -54.15
CA SER A 70 -20.73 -10.80 -53.74
C SER A 70 -19.81 -10.00 -54.66
N GLU A 71 -20.13 -8.71 -54.91
CA GLU A 71 -19.30 -7.81 -55.72
C GLU A 71 -17.79 -7.80 -55.35
N PRO A 72 -17.38 -7.75 -54.07
CA PRO A 72 -15.95 -7.82 -53.73
C PRO A 72 -15.31 -9.16 -54.09
N GLU A 73 -16.00 -10.29 -53.90
CA GLU A 73 -15.49 -11.60 -54.33
C GLU A 73 -15.37 -11.67 -55.86
N LYS A 74 -16.29 -11.05 -56.61
CA LYS A 74 -16.20 -10.92 -58.07
C LYS A 74 -14.94 -10.15 -58.48
N CYS A 75 -14.66 -9.03 -57.82
CA CYS A 75 -13.44 -8.24 -58.03
C CYS A 75 -12.18 -9.08 -57.79
N VAL A 76 -12.12 -9.81 -56.67
CA VAL A 76 -10.98 -10.66 -56.32
C VAL A 76 -10.84 -11.81 -57.33
N ALA A 77 -11.92 -12.54 -57.63
CA ALA A 77 -11.89 -13.63 -58.60
C ALA A 77 -11.40 -13.18 -59.99
N LEU A 78 -11.81 -11.98 -60.43
CA LEU A 78 -11.34 -11.39 -61.68
C LEU A 78 -9.85 -11.03 -61.63
N ALA A 79 -9.39 -10.40 -60.53
CA ALA A 79 -7.98 -10.06 -60.34
C ALA A 79 -7.05 -11.28 -60.32
N PHE A 80 -7.57 -12.46 -59.94
CA PHE A 80 -6.82 -13.71 -59.83
C PHE A 80 -7.14 -14.75 -60.95
N TYR A 81 -7.90 -14.38 -61.99
CA TYR A 81 -8.31 -15.31 -63.05
C TYR A 81 -7.16 -15.81 -63.96
N LYS A 82 -7.08 -17.13 -64.21
CA LYS A 82 -6.23 -17.89 -65.19
C LYS A 82 -4.78 -17.42 -65.48
N ASN A 83 -4.16 -16.60 -64.64
CA ASN A 83 -2.92 -15.85 -64.93
C ASN A 83 -3.11 -14.72 -65.96
N VAL A 84 -4.08 -13.84 -65.72
CA VAL A 84 -4.10 -12.43 -66.20
C VAL A 84 -2.93 -11.69 -65.51
N ASN A 85 -1.72 -12.07 -65.95
CA ASN A 85 -0.42 -11.49 -65.65
C ASN A 85 -0.13 -11.02 -64.20
N ILE A 86 -0.34 -11.87 -63.20
CA ILE A 86 0.57 -11.92 -62.03
C ILE A 86 1.82 -12.69 -62.46
N ARG A 87 2.63 -12.15 -63.39
CA ARG A 87 4.01 -12.64 -63.55
C ARG A 87 4.76 -12.27 -62.27
N PHE A 88 5.25 -13.17 -61.43
CA PHE A 88 5.12 -14.61 -61.35
C PHE A 88 5.45 -14.93 -59.90
N ARG A 89 4.39 -15.07 -59.10
CA ARG A 89 4.39 -15.38 -57.67
C ARG A 89 5.02 -14.28 -56.83
N LEU A 90 4.58 -14.20 -55.59
CA LEU A 90 5.24 -13.43 -54.55
C LEU A 90 6.61 -14.08 -54.32
N GLN A 91 7.56 -13.80 -55.20
CA GLN A 91 8.95 -14.09 -54.96
C GLN A 91 9.45 -13.02 -53.97
N PRO A 92 10.14 -13.41 -52.88
CA PRO A 92 10.56 -12.50 -51.82
C PRO A 92 11.58 -11.40 -52.17
N PHE A 93 11.87 -11.09 -53.44
CA PHE A 93 13.21 -10.57 -53.79
C PHE A 93 13.32 -9.32 -54.69
N LEU A 94 12.29 -8.50 -54.90
CA LEU A 94 12.50 -7.19 -55.53
C LEU A 94 11.66 -6.09 -54.87
N ASP A 95 12.35 -5.32 -54.03
CA ASP A 95 11.93 -4.02 -53.53
C ASP A 95 11.95 -3.04 -54.73
N GLY A 96 10.78 -2.73 -55.29
CA GLY A 96 10.72 -1.89 -56.49
C GLY A 96 9.35 -1.28 -56.76
N ASP A 97 9.33 0.04 -56.93
CA ASP A 97 8.15 0.89 -57.23
C ASP A 97 7.31 0.40 -58.43
N SER A 98 7.88 -0.42 -59.31
CA SER A 98 7.23 -0.98 -60.51
C SER A 98 5.95 -1.79 -60.24
N TYR A 99 5.84 -2.47 -59.09
CA TYR A 99 4.66 -3.28 -58.75
C TYR A 99 3.43 -2.43 -58.38
N ARG A 100 3.64 -1.39 -57.55
CA ARG A 100 2.58 -0.48 -57.10
C ARG A 100 1.98 0.33 -58.25
N GLU A 101 2.73 0.48 -59.34
CA GLU A 101 2.27 1.16 -60.56
C GLU A 101 1.39 0.29 -61.48
N SER A 102 1.29 -1.02 -61.24
CA SER A 102 0.51 -1.94 -62.09
C SER A 102 -1.01 -1.72 -62.01
N LEU A 103 -1.68 -1.88 -63.14
CA LEU A 103 -3.15 -1.72 -63.24
C LEU A 103 -3.93 -2.68 -62.32
N PRO A 104 -3.57 -3.98 -62.20
CA PRO A 104 -4.23 -4.88 -61.25
C PRO A 104 -4.05 -4.47 -59.79
N PHE A 105 -2.89 -3.91 -59.41
CA PHE A 105 -2.66 -3.40 -58.05
C PHE A 105 -3.53 -2.17 -57.77
N LYS A 106 -3.55 -1.19 -58.68
CA LYS A 106 -4.41 0.00 -58.57
C LYS A 106 -5.90 -0.37 -58.50
N PHE A 107 -6.31 -1.38 -59.27
CA PHE A 107 -7.64 -1.95 -59.19
C PHE A 107 -7.93 -2.55 -57.81
N LEU A 108 -7.05 -3.41 -57.29
CA LEU A 108 -7.22 -4.00 -55.95
C LEU A 108 -7.19 -2.95 -54.82
N ALA A 109 -6.37 -1.90 -54.95
CA ALA A 109 -6.33 -0.80 -53.99
C ALA A 109 -7.66 -0.02 -53.98
N ASP A 110 -8.26 0.24 -55.14
CA ASP A 110 -9.59 0.84 -55.21
C ASP A 110 -10.70 -0.10 -54.71
N VAL A 111 -10.57 -1.42 -54.92
CA VAL A 111 -11.47 -2.41 -54.33
C VAL A 111 -11.37 -2.37 -52.80
N ALA A 112 -10.16 -2.29 -52.24
CA ALA A 112 -9.94 -2.13 -50.81
C ALA A 112 -10.63 -0.86 -50.29
N ASN A 113 -10.41 0.29 -50.94
CA ASN A 113 -11.01 1.57 -50.54
C ASN A 113 -12.54 1.59 -50.68
N THR A 114 -13.09 0.88 -51.68
CA THR A 114 -14.53 0.89 -51.96
C THR A 114 -15.30 -0.03 -51.03
N TYR A 115 -14.79 -1.23 -50.75
CA TYR A 115 -15.54 -2.27 -50.03
C TYR A 115 -14.99 -2.56 -48.63
N PHE A 116 -13.71 -2.27 -48.36
CA PHE A 116 -13.02 -2.63 -47.12
C PHE A 116 -12.14 -1.48 -46.56
N PRO A 117 -12.67 -0.24 -46.45
CA PRO A 117 -11.85 0.94 -46.11
C PRO A 117 -11.16 0.86 -44.74
N THR A 118 -11.64 -0.01 -43.84
CA THR A 118 -11.15 -0.16 -42.47
C THR A 118 -10.72 -1.59 -42.09
N SER A 119 -10.77 -2.55 -43.03
CA SER A 119 -10.49 -3.96 -42.71
C SER A 119 -9.68 -4.67 -43.79
N PRO A 120 -8.34 -4.60 -43.73
CA PRO A 120 -7.44 -5.43 -44.53
C PRO A 120 -7.73 -6.92 -44.41
N TYR A 121 -8.14 -7.40 -43.23
CA TYR A 121 -8.43 -8.80 -43.00
C TYR A 121 -9.69 -9.26 -43.74
N CYS A 122 -10.74 -8.43 -43.83
CA CYS A 122 -11.90 -8.73 -44.66
C CYS A 122 -11.54 -8.87 -46.13
N LEU A 123 -10.70 -7.96 -46.66
CA LEU A 123 -10.24 -8.05 -48.05
C LEU A 123 -9.45 -9.34 -48.29
N TYR A 124 -8.60 -9.73 -47.34
CA TYR A 124 -7.88 -10.99 -47.40
C TYR A 124 -8.83 -12.21 -47.45
N LYS A 125 -9.89 -12.19 -46.62
CA LYS A 125 -10.92 -13.22 -46.54
C LYS A 125 -11.93 -13.22 -47.69
N ALA A 126 -12.02 -12.13 -48.46
CA ALA A 126 -12.87 -12.04 -49.65
C ALA A 126 -12.40 -12.91 -50.85
N GLY A 127 -11.37 -13.76 -50.64
CA GLY A 127 -10.90 -14.74 -51.61
C GLY A 127 -9.40 -14.72 -51.86
N ILE A 128 -8.69 -13.69 -51.40
CA ILE A 128 -7.23 -13.57 -51.56
C ILE A 128 -6.52 -14.74 -50.86
N GLU A 129 -7.01 -15.20 -49.71
CA GLU A 129 -6.44 -16.33 -48.98
C GLU A 129 -6.33 -17.64 -49.79
N LYS A 130 -7.22 -17.84 -50.78
CA LYS A 130 -7.19 -19.01 -51.68
C LYS A 130 -6.00 -18.98 -52.63
N HIS A 131 -5.47 -17.78 -52.88
CA HIS A 131 -4.35 -17.53 -53.78
C HIS A 131 -3.06 -17.24 -53.03
N LEU A 132 -3.14 -16.64 -51.83
CA LEU A 132 -2.05 -16.31 -50.95
C LEU A 132 -2.33 -16.81 -49.53
N PRO A 133 -1.78 -17.96 -49.11
CA PRO A 133 -2.12 -18.56 -47.82
C PRO A 133 -1.54 -17.82 -46.60
N SER A 134 -0.62 -16.86 -46.80
CA SER A 134 -0.03 -16.08 -45.71
C SER A 134 -0.62 -14.66 -45.66
N TYR A 135 -1.28 -14.35 -44.54
CA TYR A 135 -1.80 -13.01 -44.28
C TYR A 135 -0.69 -11.97 -44.15
N ALA A 136 0.44 -12.32 -43.54
CA ALA A 136 1.59 -11.42 -43.42
C ALA A 136 2.13 -11.00 -44.79
N TRP A 137 2.29 -11.95 -45.73
CA TRP A 137 2.67 -11.62 -47.10
C TRP A 137 1.65 -10.70 -47.79
N PHE A 138 0.35 -10.90 -47.57
CA PHE A 138 -0.67 -10.03 -48.13
C PHE A 138 -0.50 -8.59 -47.63
N VAL A 139 -0.35 -8.42 -46.32
CA VAL A 139 -0.22 -7.12 -45.66
C VAL A 139 1.01 -6.38 -46.16
N ARG A 140 2.20 -7.01 -46.16
CA ARG A 140 3.44 -6.41 -46.66
C ARG A 140 3.30 -5.89 -48.09
N ASN A 141 2.75 -6.72 -48.98
CA ASN A 141 2.70 -6.37 -50.40
C ASN A 141 1.65 -5.30 -50.72
N HIS A 142 0.55 -5.24 -49.98
CA HIS A 142 -0.55 -4.33 -50.27
C HIS A 142 -0.49 -3.04 -49.46
N TYR A 143 -0.02 -3.09 -48.22
CA TYR A 143 0.00 -1.97 -47.28
C TYR A 143 1.42 -1.53 -46.87
N GLY A 144 2.45 -2.35 -47.12
CA GLY A 144 3.84 -2.07 -46.78
C GLY A 144 4.25 -2.59 -45.41
N ASP A 145 5.57 -2.61 -45.16
CA ASP A 145 6.16 -3.12 -43.91
C ASP A 145 5.76 -2.28 -42.68
N GLU A 146 5.66 -0.96 -42.83
CA GLU A 146 5.26 -0.05 -41.74
C GLU A 146 3.86 -0.35 -41.18
N PHE A 147 2.98 -0.93 -41.99
CA PHE A 147 1.58 -1.16 -41.58
C PHE A 147 1.48 -2.11 -40.39
N PHE A 148 2.41 -3.06 -40.24
CA PHE A 148 2.42 -4.00 -39.11
C PHE A 148 2.55 -3.33 -37.73
N PHE A 149 3.04 -2.09 -37.69
CA PHE A 149 3.28 -1.34 -36.46
C PHE A 149 2.20 -0.28 -36.19
N THR A 150 1.16 -0.21 -37.03
CA THR A 150 0.10 0.79 -36.95
C THR A 150 -1.10 0.33 -36.12
N LYS A 151 -1.86 1.29 -35.58
CA LYS A 151 -3.08 1.01 -34.81
C LYS A 151 -4.12 0.31 -35.68
N GLU A 152 -4.22 0.69 -36.94
CA GLU A 152 -5.18 0.20 -37.93
C GLU A 152 -5.04 -1.30 -38.15
N PHE A 153 -3.82 -1.84 -38.16
CA PHE A 153 -3.58 -3.28 -38.27
C PHE A 153 -4.18 -4.07 -37.09
N PHE A 154 -3.98 -3.59 -35.86
CA PHE A 154 -4.46 -4.27 -34.65
C PHE A 154 -5.94 -3.98 -34.32
N SER A 155 -6.49 -2.90 -34.87
CA SER A 155 -7.86 -2.44 -34.61
C SER A 155 -8.87 -2.82 -35.68
N ASP A 156 -8.46 -3.55 -36.73
CA ASP A 156 -9.36 -4.15 -37.72
C ASP A 156 -10.47 -4.94 -37.01
N ASP A 157 -11.73 -4.48 -37.15
CA ASP A 157 -12.89 -5.03 -36.44
C ASP A 157 -13.10 -6.52 -36.72
N THR A 158 -12.92 -6.93 -37.98
CA THR A 158 -13.11 -8.31 -38.40
C THR A 158 -11.99 -9.19 -37.88
N PHE A 159 -10.74 -8.71 -37.97
CA PHE A 159 -9.61 -9.41 -37.39
C PHE A 159 -9.73 -9.53 -35.86
N SER A 160 -10.27 -8.50 -35.23
CA SER A 160 -10.52 -8.44 -33.79
C SER A 160 -11.69 -9.32 -33.35
N SER A 161 -12.64 -9.61 -34.24
CA SER A 161 -13.79 -10.50 -33.98
C SER A 161 -13.45 -11.99 -33.99
N LEU A 162 -12.25 -12.35 -34.45
CA LEU A 162 -11.75 -13.73 -34.39
C LEU A 162 -11.68 -14.22 -32.94
N ASN A 163 -11.81 -15.53 -32.74
CA ASN A 163 -11.54 -16.08 -31.42
C ASN A 163 -10.07 -15.86 -31.03
N LYS A 164 -9.80 -15.81 -29.71
CA LYS A 164 -8.48 -15.47 -29.15
C LYS A 164 -7.35 -16.33 -29.76
N ASN A 165 -7.57 -17.64 -29.90
CA ASN A 165 -6.56 -18.58 -30.39
C ASN A 165 -6.24 -18.35 -31.87
N GLU A 166 -7.27 -18.13 -32.70
CA GLU A 166 -7.09 -17.86 -34.13
C GLU A 166 -6.35 -16.55 -34.38
N ARG A 167 -6.72 -15.49 -33.65
CA ARG A 167 -6.06 -14.19 -33.76
C ARG A 167 -4.60 -14.26 -33.31
N MET A 168 -4.34 -14.90 -32.16
CA MET A 168 -2.96 -15.11 -31.68
C MET A 168 -2.13 -15.89 -32.71
N ARG A 169 -2.70 -16.92 -33.34
CA ARG A 169 -2.00 -17.66 -34.40
C ARG A 169 -1.58 -16.75 -35.56
N PHE A 170 -2.48 -15.90 -36.07
CA PHE A 170 -2.13 -14.96 -37.15
C PHE A 170 -1.06 -13.95 -36.73
N LEU A 171 -1.13 -13.43 -35.50
CA LEU A 171 -0.16 -12.45 -35.00
C LEU A 171 1.22 -13.08 -34.79
N TRP A 172 1.30 -14.32 -34.30
CA TRP A 172 2.55 -15.06 -34.25
C TRP A 172 3.08 -15.38 -35.65
N GLU A 173 2.22 -15.75 -36.61
CA GLU A 173 2.64 -15.92 -38.01
C GLU A 173 3.22 -14.62 -38.61
N CYS A 174 2.64 -13.46 -38.28
CA CYS A 174 3.21 -12.15 -38.65
C CYS A 174 4.56 -11.88 -37.95
N PHE A 175 4.69 -12.20 -36.66
CA PHE A 175 5.94 -12.06 -35.93
C PHE A 175 7.06 -12.91 -36.54
N HIS A 176 6.81 -14.19 -36.81
CA HIS A 176 7.79 -15.08 -37.47
C HIS A 176 8.15 -14.60 -38.88
N PHE A 177 7.20 -13.98 -39.58
CA PHE A 177 7.44 -13.38 -40.89
C PHE A 177 8.35 -12.15 -40.83
N ILE A 178 8.13 -11.25 -39.87
CA ILE A 178 8.91 -10.02 -39.67
C ILE A 178 10.31 -10.35 -39.13
N ALA A 179 10.40 -11.36 -38.27
CA ALA A 179 11.63 -11.76 -37.62
C ALA A 179 11.93 -13.26 -37.82
N PRO A 180 12.38 -13.65 -39.03
CA PRO A 180 12.71 -15.04 -39.37
C PRO A 180 13.70 -15.75 -38.43
N PRO A 181 14.65 -15.08 -37.75
CA PRO A 181 15.50 -15.75 -36.75
C PRO A 181 14.70 -16.48 -35.65
N PHE A 182 13.47 -16.05 -35.36
CA PHE A 182 12.58 -16.72 -34.41
C PHE A 182 11.86 -17.95 -34.98
N ASP A 183 11.96 -18.27 -36.27
CA ASP A 183 11.38 -19.48 -36.88
C ASP A 183 11.88 -20.76 -36.21
N TRP A 184 13.09 -20.73 -35.65
CA TRP A 184 13.64 -21.81 -34.84
C TRP A 184 12.68 -22.25 -33.72
N LEU A 185 12.04 -21.30 -33.04
CA LEU A 185 11.12 -21.57 -31.93
C LEU A 185 9.92 -22.38 -32.41
N LYS A 186 9.50 -22.15 -33.66
CA LYS A 186 8.37 -22.84 -34.28
C LYS A 186 8.74 -24.19 -34.88
N TYR A 187 9.89 -24.30 -35.55
CA TYR A 187 10.26 -25.47 -36.36
C TYR A 187 11.41 -26.32 -35.79
N ARG A 188 12.02 -25.90 -34.66
CA ARG A 188 13.15 -26.54 -33.98
C ARG A 188 14.34 -26.82 -34.91
N THR A 189 14.71 -25.82 -35.71
CA THR A 189 15.85 -25.87 -36.65
C THR A 189 17.19 -25.60 -35.94
N ASP A 190 18.22 -25.09 -36.62
CA ASP A 190 19.45 -24.60 -35.97
C ASP A 190 19.19 -23.26 -35.24
N ASP A 191 19.64 -23.13 -33.99
CA ASP A 191 19.46 -21.94 -33.14
C ASP A 191 20.62 -20.93 -33.27
N SER A 192 21.67 -21.28 -34.02
CA SER A 192 22.89 -20.48 -34.19
C SER A 192 22.60 -19.07 -34.71
N THR A 193 21.64 -18.93 -35.63
CA THR A 193 21.29 -17.65 -36.25
C THR A 193 20.59 -16.71 -35.25
N LEU A 194 19.67 -17.26 -34.45
CA LEU A 194 18.98 -16.52 -33.40
C LEU A 194 19.97 -16.09 -32.32
N VAL A 195 20.77 -17.02 -31.81
CA VAL A 195 21.70 -16.76 -30.71
C VAL A 195 22.82 -15.79 -31.11
N ASN A 196 23.38 -15.91 -32.31
CA ASN A 196 24.38 -14.96 -32.81
C ASN A 196 23.78 -13.56 -33.01
N GLY A 197 22.54 -13.47 -33.49
CA GLY A 197 21.82 -12.20 -33.61
C GLY A 197 21.55 -11.55 -32.25
N LEU A 198 21.11 -12.33 -31.27
CA LEU A 198 20.88 -11.85 -29.90
C LEU A 198 22.16 -11.42 -29.20
N LEU A 199 23.25 -12.21 -29.33
CA LEU A 199 24.57 -11.83 -28.80
C LEU A 199 25.07 -10.53 -29.43
N SER A 200 24.87 -10.37 -30.75
CA SER A 200 25.23 -9.12 -31.45
C SER A 200 24.47 -7.91 -30.89
N LEU A 201 23.21 -8.07 -30.50
CA LEU A 201 22.39 -7.01 -29.88
C LEU A 201 22.79 -6.76 -28.42
N ALA A 202 23.12 -7.82 -27.67
CA ALA A 202 23.55 -7.71 -26.29
C ALA A 202 24.93 -7.06 -26.13
N SER A 203 25.82 -7.26 -27.12
CA SER A 203 27.17 -6.68 -27.12
C SER A 203 27.27 -5.30 -27.77
N SER A 204 26.25 -4.84 -28.51
CA SER A 204 26.26 -3.54 -29.18
C SER A 204 25.97 -2.40 -28.19
N ASN A 205 26.97 -2.00 -27.40
CA ASN A 205 26.97 -0.73 -26.67
C ASN A 205 27.65 0.42 -27.46
N ASP A 206 28.17 0.15 -28.66
CA ASP A 206 28.84 1.13 -29.51
C ASP A 206 28.02 1.41 -30.79
N GLU A 207 27.61 2.67 -30.99
CA GLU A 207 26.88 3.18 -32.17
C GLU A 207 27.62 3.04 -33.52
N SER A 208 28.79 2.37 -33.56
CA SER A 208 29.70 2.41 -34.71
C SER A 208 29.74 1.16 -35.59
N SER A 209 29.06 0.07 -35.22
CA SER A 209 28.94 -1.13 -36.07
C SER A 209 27.49 -1.39 -36.44
N SER A 210 27.17 -1.38 -37.75
CA SER A 210 25.85 -1.76 -38.24
C SER A 210 25.50 -3.17 -37.73
N PRO A 211 24.36 -3.38 -37.06
CA PRO A 211 23.94 -4.70 -36.62
C PRO A 211 23.87 -5.64 -37.82
N CYS A 212 24.19 -6.93 -37.62
CA CYS A 212 24.02 -7.92 -38.69
C CYS A 212 22.54 -8.01 -39.12
N GLU A 213 22.27 -8.44 -40.35
CA GLU A 213 20.90 -8.52 -40.92
C GLU A 213 19.91 -9.29 -40.01
N HIS A 214 20.41 -10.32 -39.32
CA HIS A 214 19.65 -11.09 -38.34
C HIS A 214 19.30 -10.27 -37.08
N ALA A 215 20.23 -9.45 -36.58
CA ALA A 215 20.00 -8.57 -35.43
C ALA A 215 18.96 -7.48 -35.76
N GLN A 216 19.01 -6.91 -36.97
CA GLN A 216 18.00 -5.95 -37.44
C GLN A 216 16.60 -6.58 -37.52
N SER A 217 16.51 -7.81 -38.05
CA SER A 217 15.25 -8.55 -38.13
C SER A 217 14.69 -8.88 -36.75
N ILE A 218 15.54 -9.25 -35.79
CA ILE A 218 15.15 -9.48 -34.39
C ILE A 218 14.59 -8.18 -33.78
N GLN A 219 15.25 -7.05 -33.99
CA GLN A 219 14.80 -5.75 -33.49
C GLN A 219 13.41 -5.38 -34.04
N LEU A 220 13.16 -5.56 -35.34
CA LEU A 220 11.84 -5.35 -35.94
C LEU A 220 10.77 -6.28 -35.32
N GLY A 221 11.12 -7.53 -35.02
CA GLY A 221 10.24 -8.45 -34.31
C GLY A 221 9.88 -7.95 -32.90
N LEU A 222 10.85 -7.41 -32.17
CA LEU A 222 10.61 -6.82 -30.85
C LEU A 222 9.75 -5.55 -30.94
N GLU A 223 9.95 -4.72 -31.95
CA GLU A 223 9.10 -3.55 -32.23
C GLU A 223 7.65 -3.97 -32.56
N PHE A 224 7.47 -5.07 -33.29
CA PHE A 224 6.15 -5.63 -33.56
C PHE A 224 5.48 -6.11 -32.28
N LEU A 225 6.21 -6.82 -31.39
CA LEU A 225 5.69 -7.22 -30.08
C LEU A 225 5.30 -6.01 -29.23
N ARG A 226 6.11 -4.94 -29.22
CA ARG A 226 5.80 -3.68 -28.52
C ARG A 226 4.50 -3.06 -29.06
N ALA A 227 4.36 -2.96 -30.39
CA ALA A 227 3.16 -2.43 -31.03
C ALA A 227 1.93 -3.29 -30.72
N TRP A 228 2.07 -4.62 -30.80
CA TRP A 228 0.99 -5.55 -30.48
C TRP A 228 0.52 -5.37 -29.03
N ILE A 229 1.42 -5.45 -28.06
CA ILE A 229 1.08 -5.29 -26.64
C ILE A 229 0.43 -3.93 -26.41
N LYS A 230 0.99 -2.84 -26.96
CA LYS A 230 0.46 -1.49 -26.84
C LYS A 230 -1.01 -1.43 -27.26
N TYR A 231 -1.31 -1.78 -28.52
CA TYR A 231 -2.65 -1.55 -29.07
C TYR A 231 -3.67 -2.53 -28.50
N ASP A 232 -3.29 -3.76 -28.18
CA ASP A 232 -4.21 -4.69 -27.51
C ASP A 232 -4.47 -4.31 -26.05
N ALA A 233 -3.50 -3.70 -25.36
CA ALA A 233 -3.70 -3.13 -24.02
C ALA A 233 -4.66 -1.93 -24.06
N GLU A 234 -4.49 -1.02 -25.03
CA GLU A 234 -5.40 0.12 -25.25
C GLU A 234 -6.85 -0.35 -25.47
N MET A 235 -7.01 -1.47 -26.17
CA MET A 235 -8.30 -2.08 -26.50
C MET A 235 -8.85 -3.00 -25.40
N GLY A 236 -8.12 -3.20 -24.29
CA GLY A 236 -8.55 -4.05 -23.17
C GLY A 236 -8.58 -5.56 -23.50
N ARG A 237 -7.76 -6.03 -24.45
CA ARG A 237 -7.72 -7.44 -24.88
C ARG A 237 -6.66 -8.27 -24.17
N ILE A 238 -5.66 -7.60 -23.58
CA ILE A 238 -4.59 -8.23 -22.80
C ILE A 238 -4.81 -7.89 -21.33
N SER A 239 -4.70 -8.91 -20.47
CA SER A 239 -4.64 -8.73 -19.02
C SER A 239 -3.32 -8.07 -18.61
N PHE A 240 -3.28 -7.40 -17.47
CA PHE A 240 -2.07 -6.77 -16.94
C PHE A 240 -0.92 -7.78 -16.59
N ASP A 241 -1.13 -9.09 -16.74
CA ASP A 241 -0.11 -10.12 -16.57
C ASP A 241 0.45 -10.63 -17.92
N LEU A 242 1.66 -10.18 -18.26
CA LEU A 242 2.40 -10.63 -19.44
C LEU A 242 2.78 -12.11 -19.41
N SER A 243 2.93 -12.74 -18.25
CA SER A 243 3.30 -14.16 -18.19
C SER A 243 2.18 -15.02 -18.80
N SER A 244 0.92 -14.68 -18.50
CA SER A 244 -0.24 -15.31 -19.11
C SER A 244 -0.35 -15.09 -20.63
N PHE A 245 0.18 -13.97 -21.12
CA PHE A 245 0.20 -13.63 -22.54
C PHE A 245 1.28 -14.43 -23.29
N PHE A 246 2.44 -14.61 -22.66
CA PHE A 246 3.58 -15.33 -23.25
C PHE A 246 3.56 -16.84 -23.00
N TRP A 247 2.70 -17.34 -22.12
CA TRP A 247 2.58 -18.77 -21.83
C TRP A 247 2.28 -19.60 -23.08
N GLY A 248 3.09 -20.63 -23.31
CA GLY A 248 3.01 -21.55 -24.44
C GLY A 248 3.41 -20.92 -25.79
N THR A 249 4.03 -19.74 -25.78
CA THR A 249 4.37 -19.00 -27.00
C THR A 249 5.87 -19.06 -27.33
N SER A 250 6.25 -18.47 -28.47
CA SER A 250 7.65 -18.31 -28.86
C SER A 250 8.47 -17.53 -27.83
N TRP A 251 7.86 -16.62 -27.06
CA TRP A 251 8.58 -15.87 -26.03
C TRP A 251 9.06 -16.75 -24.86
N GLU A 252 8.21 -17.64 -24.33
CA GLU A 252 8.59 -18.58 -23.26
C GLU A 252 9.70 -19.54 -23.72
N GLN A 253 9.64 -19.96 -24.99
CA GLN A 253 10.68 -20.80 -25.58
C GLN A 253 12.01 -20.07 -25.74
N LEU A 254 11.98 -18.77 -26.05
CA LEU A 254 13.16 -17.91 -26.11
C LEU A 254 13.78 -17.73 -24.73
N GLU A 255 12.96 -17.45 -23.71
CA GLU A 255 13.38 -17.38 -22.31
C GLU A 255 14.07 -18.69 -21.91
N SER A 256 13.41 -19.84 -22.13
CA SER A 256 13.99 -21.16 -21.84
C SER A 256 15.31 -21.41 -22.57
N LEU A 257 15.46 -20.94 -23.82
CA LEU A 257 16.69 -21.07 -24.58
C LEU A 257 17.83 -20.28 -23.92
N ILE A 258 17.58 -19.01 -23.58
CA ILE A 258 18.60 -18.13 -22.99
C ILE A 258 19.10 -18.70 -21.65
N TRP A 259 18.18 -19.21 -20.81
CA TRP A 259 18.54 -19.79 -19.52
C TRP A 259 19.29 -21.13 -19.63
N GLN A 260 18.89 -22.00 -20.57
CA GLN A 260 19.44 -23.36 -20.69
C GLN A 260 20.67 -23.45 -21.57
N LYS A 261 20.96 -22.45 -22.40
CA LYS A 261 22.10 -22.50 -23.30
C LYS A 261 23.41 -22.34 -22.54
N ASP A 262 24.31 -23.28 -22.78
CA ASP A 262 25.69 -23.22 -22.31
C ASP A 262 26.49 -22.35 -23.27
N PHE A 263 27.16 -21.33 -22.72
CA PHE A 263 28.06 -20.46 -23.44
C PHE A 263 29.47 -20.69 -22.91
N ASP A 264 30.46 -20.76 -23.81
CA ASP A 264 31.88 -20.87 -23.40
C ASP A 264 32.40 -19.60 -22.70
N ASP A 265 31.69 -18.48 -22.89
CA ASP A 265 31.98 -17.17 -22.32
C ASP A 265 30.86 -16.75 -21.35
N GLU A 266 31.18 -16.73 -20.05
CA GLU A 266 30.27 -16.30 -18.98
C GLU A 266 29.90 -14.81 -19.09
N GLU A 267 30.77 -13.97 -19.66
CA GLU A 267 30.50 -12.54 -19.85
C GLU A 267 29.46 -12.33 -20.95
N ALA A 268 29.54 -13.11 -22.03
CA ALA A 268 28.53 -13.13 -23.09
C ALA A 268 27.16 -13.60 -22.57
N LYS A 269 27.13 -14.65 -21.74
CA LYS A 269 25.90 -15.15 -21.10
C LYS A 269 25.25 -14.11 -20.19
N SER A 270 26.06 -13.45 -19.34
CA SER A 270 25.60 -12.38 -18.46
C SER A 270 25.04 -11.20 -19.25
N SER A 271 25.75 -10.76 -20.30
CA SER A 271 25.32 -9.65 -21.16
C SER A 271 24.00 -9.94 -21.87
N LEU A 272 23.85 -11.16 -22.43
CA LEU A 272 22.62 -11.60 -23.08
C LEU A 272 21.44 -11.67 -22.10
N THR A 273 21.68 -12.16 -20.88
CA THR A 273 20.64 -12.25 -19.84
C THR A 273 20.17 -10.87 -19.43
N ASN A 274 21.09 -9.94 -19.16
CA ASN A 274 20.76 -8.56 -18.83
C ASN A 274 20.02 -7.83 -19.96
N TRP A 275 20.42 -8.07 -21.21
CA TRP A 275 19.72 -7.54 -22.38
C TRP A 275 18.29 -8.07 -22.46
N PHE A 276 18.09 -9.38 -22.29
CA PHE A 276 16.77 -10.00 -22.33
C PHE A 276 15.86 -9.49 -21.22
N ASP A 277 16.37 -9.43 -19.99
CA ASP A 277 15.64 -8.88 -18.83
C ASP A 277 15.24 -7.41 -19.08
N THR A 278 16.10 -6.62 -19.73
CA THR A 278 15.79 -5.24 -20.11
C THR A 278 14.64 -5.16 -21.12
N ILE A 279 14.65 -6.01 -22.16
CA ILE A 279 13.55 -6.08 -23.12
C ILE A 279 12.25 -6.53 -22.45
N GLU A 280 12.29 -7.53 -21.57
CA GLU A 280 11.10 -8.00 -20.85
C GLU A 280 10.50 -6.87 -19.99
N ARG A 281 11.34 -6.10 -19.28
CA ARG A 281 10.89 -4.91 -18.54
C ARG A 281 10.30 -3.83 -19.44
N ASP A 282 10.86 -3.60 -20.63
CA ASP A 282 10.30 -2.65 -21.58
C ASP A 282 8.90 -3.07 -22.03
N LEU A 283 8.70 -4.36 -22.32
CA LEU A 283 7.38 -4.90 -22.69
C LEU A 283 6.39 -4.78 -21.53
N LYS A 284 6.83 -5.01 -20.29
CA LYS A 284 6.05 -4.73 -19.07
C LYS A 284 5.66 -3.26 -18.96
N LYS A 285 6.60 -2.34 -19.19
CA LYS A 285 6.32 -0.88 -19.20
C LYS A 285 5.28 -0.53 -20.24
N VAL A 286 5.42 -1.03 -21.48
CA VAL A 286 4.46 -0.78 -22.56
C VAL A 286 3.06 -1.26 -22.20
N LEU A 287 2.91 -2.45 -21.62
CA LEU A 287 1.62 -2.95 -21.17
C LEU A 287 1.00 -2.02 -20.11
N ILE A 288 1.77 -1.68 -19.07
CA ILE A 288 1.31 -0.87 -17.94
C ILE A 288 0.81 0.50 -18.40
N LEU A 289 1.59 1.19 -19.22
CA LEU A 289 1.30 2.56 -19.68
C LEU A 289 0.06 2.61 -20.57
N ASN A 290 -0.14 1.59 -21.41
CA ASN A 290 -1.22 1.57 -22.41
C ASN A 290 -2.47 0.82 -21.93
N PHE A 291 -2.49 0.37 -20.67
CA PHE A 291 -3.66 -0.29 -20.10
C PHE A 291 -4.88 0.65 -20.10
N ASN A 292 -6.02 0.15 -20.58
CA ASN A 292 -7.24 0.95 -20.74
C ASN A 292 -7.72 1.56 -19.41
N ALA A 293 -7.65 2.88 -19.31
CA ALA A 293 -8.04 3.66 -18.13
C ALA A 293 -9.52 3.51 -17.74
N GLY A 294 -10.39 3.04 -18.64
CA GLY A 294 -11.79 2.70 -18.34
C GLY A 294 -11.95 1.51 -17.39
N ASN A 295 -10.91 0.69 -17.23
CA ASN A 295 -10.90 -0.50 -16.38
C ASN A 295 -10.18 -0.27 -15.04
N VAL A 296 -9.79 0.98 -14.75
CA VAL A 296 -8.99 1.33 -13.56
C VAL A 296 -9.84 1.45 -12.28
N GLU A 297 -11.17 1.33 -12.38
CA GLU A 297 -12.06 1.31 -11.21
C GLU A 297 -12.43 -0.14 -10.82
N GLY A 298 -12.46 -0.43 -9.52
CA GLY A 298 -12.86 -1.74 -8.99
C GLY A 298 -11.72 -2.76 -8.87
N LEU A 299 -12.04 -4.05 -9.05
CA LEU A 299 -11.08 -5.15 -8.85
C LEU A 299 -9.93 -5.11 -9.87
N GLU A 300 -10.22 -4.88 -11.15
CA GLU A 300 -9.19 -4.82 -12.21
C GLU A 300 -8.21 -3.66 -12.01
N GLY A 301 -8.69 -2.51 -11.53
CA GLY A 301 -7.84 -1.37 -11.18
C GLY A 301 -6.87 -1.66 -10.04
N ASN A 302 -7.32 -2.39 -9.02
CA ASN A 302 -6.46 -2.82 -7.91
C ASN A 302 -5.40 -3.83 -8.37
N GLU A 303 -5.76 -4.74 -9.28
CA GLU A 303 -4.81 -5.71 -9.82
C GLU A 303 -3.76 -5.05 -10.74
N TRP A 304 -4.18 -4.09 -11.57
CA TRP A 304 -3.27 -3.25 -12.34
C TRP A 304 -2.32 -2.46 -11.42
N ALA A 305 -2.85 -1.84 -10.36
CA ALA A 305 -2.06 -1.06 -9.40
C ALA A 305 -1.02 -1.94 -8.66
N ASN A 306 -1.39 -3.17 -8.28
CA ASN A 306 -0.46 -4.15 -7.74
C ASN A 306 0.64 -4.52 -8.76
N TYR A 307 0.29 -4.65 -10.04
CA TYR A 307 1.25 -5.00 -11.08
C TYR A 307 2.27 -3.89 -11.32
N ILE A 308 1.85 -2.63 -11.43
CA ILE A 308 2.78 -1.50 -11.55
C ILE A 308 3.65 -1.33 -10.29
N ASP A 309 3.13 -1.64 -9.11
CA ASP A 309 3.92 -1.63 -7.86
C ASP A 309 5.05 -2.67 -7.86
N ARG A 310 4.75 -3.88 -8.36
CA ARG A 310 5.75 -4.95 -8.54
C ARG A 310 6.78 -4.57 -9.59
N TYR A 311 6.34 -4.06 -10.74
CA TYR A 311 7.23 -3.57 -11.79
C TYR A 311 8.21 -2.52 -11.26
N PHE A 312 7.74 -1.56 -10.46
CA PHE A 312 8.63 -0.57 -9.85
C PHE A 312 9.55 -1.17 -8.78
N SER A 313 9.08 -2.17 -8.05
CA SER A 313 9.91 -2.92 -7.09
C SER A 313 11.03 -3.70 -7.79
N ASP A 314 10.77 -4.25 -8.98
CA ASP A 314 11.78 -4.92 -9.81
C ASP A 314 12.85 -3.92 -10.29
N ILE A 315 12.45 -2.70 -10.69
CA ILE A 315 13.39 -1.60 -10.99
C ILE A 315 14.27 -1.29 -9.77
N TYR A 316 13.68 -1.17 -8.58
CA TYR A 316 14.42 -0.96 -7.34
C TYR A 316 15.48 -2.06 -7.11
N HIS A 317 15.11 -3.33 -7.29
CA HIS A 317 16.02 -4.45 -7.11
C HIS A 317 17.15 -4.45 -8.14
N HIS A 318 16.86 -4.09 -9.39
CA HIS A 318 17.85 -4.02 -10.45
C HIS A 318 18.86 -2.87 -10.24
N ILE A 319 18.40 -1.66 -9.93
CA ILE A 319 19.30 -0.55 -9.59
C ILE A 319 20.19 -0.94 -8.40
N ARG A 320 19.61 -1.65 -7.42
CA ARG A 320 20.34 -2.12 -6.23
C ARG A 320 21.44 -3.14 -6.56
N SER A 321 21.24 -3.99 -7.57
CA SER A 321 22.26 -4.97 -8.01
C SER A 321 23.37 -4.34 -8.85
N ASP A 322 23.08 -3.27 -9.59
CA ASP A 322 24.06 -2.54 -10.42
C ASP A 322 25.09 -1.77 -9.58
N ILE A 323 24.81 -1.57 -8.29
CA ILE A 323 25.60 -0.73 -7.40
C ILE A 323 26.79 -1.49 -6.81
N ASP A 324 27.99 -0.94 -7.03
CA ASP A 324 29.17 -1.34 -6.26
C ASP A 324 29.15 -0.70 -4.87
N TRP A 325 28.67 -1.47 -3.89
CA TRP A 325 28.61 -1.08 -2.48
C TRP A 325 29.96 -0.68 -1.86
N LYS A 326 31.10 -0.95 -2.51
CA LYS A 326 32.44 -0.59 -2.01
C LYS A 326 32.85 0.84 -2.36
N THR A 327 32.30 1.41 -3.42
CA THR A 327 32.63 2.75 -3.91
C THR A 327 31.48 3.75 -3.73
N TYR A 328 30.47 3.35 -2.94
CA TYR A 328 29.12 3.89 -3.07
C TYR A 328 28.85 5.21 -2.34
N ASP A 329 28.25 6.15 -3.06
CA ASP A 329 27.56 7.30 -2.50
C ASP A 329 26.06 6.98 -2.36
N HIS A 330 25.55 7.02 -1.13
CA HIS A 330 24.14 6.71 -0.84
C HIS A 330 23.17 7.63 -1.60
N ASP A 331 23.58 8.85 -1.92
CA ASP A 331 22.72 9.84 -2.58
C ASP A 331 22.47 9.48 -4.06
N GLU A 332 23.39 8.76 -4.71
CA GLU A 332 23.25 8.38 -6.12
C GLU A 332 22.09 7.38 -6.35
N PHE A 333 21.81 6.50 -5.38
CA PHE A 333 20.72 5.51 -5.45
C PHE A 333 19.39 6.22 -5.50
N ASP A 334 19.20 7.09 -4.51
CA ASP A 334 17.94 7.76 -4.26
C ASP A 334 17.64 8.73 -5.41
N ILE A 335 18.67 9.37 -5.99
CA ILE A 335 18.55 10.19 -7.19
C ILE A 335 18.13 9.34 -8.41
N ARG A 336 18.79 8.21 -8.68
CA ARG A 336 18.46 7.35 -9.83
C ARG A 336 17.05 6.77 -9.70
N LEU A 337 16.72 6.23 -8.52
CA LEU A 337 15.39 5.69 -8.23
C LEU A 337 14.30 6.77 -8.33
N LYS A 338 14.59 8.00 -7.89
CA LYS A 338 13.68 9.14 -8.02
C LYS A 338 13.39 9.46 -9.47
N LYS A 339 14.43 9.53 -10.30
CA LYS A 339 14.30 9.80 -11.73
C LYS A 339 13.44 8.75 -12.42
N GLU A 340 13.64 7.46 -12.12
CA GLU A 340 12.83 6.38 -12.70
C GLU A 340 11.35 6.46 -12.29
N LEU A 341 11.08 6.80 -11.02
CA LEU A 341 9.69 7.00 -10.56
C LEU A 341 9.03 8.17 -11.28
N GLU A 342 9.74 9.30 -11.39
CA GLU A 342 9.23 10.50 -12.05
C GLU A 342 9.01 10.28 -13.56
N ASP A 343 9.94 9.60 -14.24
CA ASP A 343 9.80 9.22 -15.65
C ASP A 343 8.56 8.35 -15.86
N LEU A 344 8.39 7.31 -15.04
CA LEU A 344 7.23 6.42 -15.11
C LEU A 344 5.93 7.18 -14.84
N CYS A 345 5.87 7.98 -13.76
CA CYS A 345 4.67 8.73 -13.39
C CYS A 345 4.30 9.80 -14.43
N SER A 346 5.28 10.42 -15.10
CA SER A 346 5.03 11.42 -16.15
C SER A 346 4.35 10.84 -17.40
N GLN A 347 4.47 9.53 -17.62
CA GLN A 347 3.85 8.81 -18.73
C GLN A 347 2.46 8.25 -18.38
N LEU A 348 2.08 8.24 -17.10
CA LEU A 348 0.76 7.80 -16.66
C LEU A 348 -0.28 8.89 -16.86
N THR A 349 -1.50 8.48 -17.17
CA THR A 349 -2.66 9.39 -17.10
C THR A 349 -2.95 9.75 -15.64
N PRO A 350 -3.59 10.92 -15.35
CA PRO A 350 -3.93 11.30 -13.98
C PRO A 350 -4.76 10.24 -13.24
N LYS A 351 -5.70 9.58 -13.94
CA LYS A 351 -6.52 8.49 -13.37
C LYS A 351 -5.71 7.27 -12.97
N GLN A 352 -4.75 6.87 -13.79
CA GLN A 352 -3.84 5.75 -13.48
C GLN A 352 -2.96 6.07 -12.27
N LEU A 353 -2.41 7.30 -12.21
CA LEU A 353 -1.59 7.73 -11.08
C LEU A 353 -2.40 7.74 -9.77
N GLU A 354 -3.60 8.34 -9.77
CA GLU A 354 -4.49 8.36 -8.61
C GLU A 354 -4.86 6.95 -8.14
N ALA A 355 -5.13 6.03 -9.07
CA ALA A 355 -5.46 4.65 -8.74
C ALA A 355 -4.31 3.89 -8.09
N TRP A 356 -3.07 4.07 -8.59
CA TRP A 356 -1.89 3.47 -7.99
C TRP A 356 -1.62 4.02 -6.59
N ILE A 357 -1.71 5.34 -6.42
CA ILE A 357 -1.59 6.00 -5.11
C ILE A 357 -2.66 5.49 -4.14
N LYS A 358 -3.94 5.49 -4.56
CA LYS A 358 -5.06 5.01 -3.74
C LYS A 358 -4.89 3.56 -3.33
N TRP A 359 -4.47 2.70 -4.24
CA TRP A 359 -4.19 1.30 -3.95
C TRP A 359 -3.08 1.14 -2.90
N SER A 360 -1.99 1.91 -3.02
CA SER A 360 -0.89 1.85 -2.04
C SER A 360 -1.33 2.26 -0.63
N ILE A 361 -2.18 3.29 -0.52
CA ILE A 361 -2.77 3.72 0.77
C ILE A 361 -3.67 2.62 1.33
N GLN A 362 -4.48 1.96 0.48
CA GLN A 362 -5.35 0.88 0.93
C GLN A 362 -4.53 -0.32 1.46
N GLN A 363 -3.45 -0.70 0.77
CA GLN A 363 -2.57 -1.77 1.24
C GLN A 363 -1.95 -1.45 2.60
N ASP A 364 -1.59 -0.19 2.81
CA ASP A 364 -1.09 0.27 4.09
C ASP A 364 -2.15 0.19 5.19
N PHE A 365 -3.38 0.62 4.91
CA PHE A 365 -4.47 0.54 5.88
C PHE A 365 -4.77 -0.91 6.22
N ASP A 366 -4.91 -1.78 5.22
CA ASP A 366 -5.14 -3.21 5.40
C ASP A 366 -4.03 -3.85 6.23
N ARG A 367 -2.76 -3.52 5.95
CA ARG A 367 -1.60 -4.01 6.70
C ARG A 367 -1.60 -3.50 8.15
N ILE A 368 -1.91 -2.23 8.38
CA ILE A 368 -1.92 -1.64 9.71
C ILE A 368 -3.06 -2.21 10.55
N LEU A 369 -4.27 -2.28 9.99
CA LEU A 369 -5.47 -2.76 10.66
C LEU A 369 -5.42 -4.27 10.94
N SER A 370 -4.77 -5.06 10.06
CA SER A 370 -4.53 -6.49 10.29
C SER A 370 -3.41 -6.77 11.30
N ASN A 371 -2.45 -5.85 11.44
CA ASN A 371 -1.30 -6.01 12.31
C ASN A 371 -1.57 -5.47 13.73
N LYS A 372 -1.46 -6.35 14.72
CA LYS A 372 -1.62 -6.00 16.16
C LYS A 372 -0.39 -5.32 16.78
N GLN A 373 0.56 -4.84 15.97
CA GLN A 373 1.71 -4.10 16.46
C GLN A 373 1.30 -2.76 17.07
N ARG A 374 1.97 -2.36 18.16
CA ARG A 374 1.68 -1.10 18.88
C ARG A 374 2.12 0.16 18.13
N LEU A 375 3.04 0.02 17.17
CA LEU A 375 3.56 1.10 16.33
C LEU A 375 3.62 0.55 14.91
N PRO A 376 2.54 0.74 14.13
CA PRO A 376 2.51 0.30 12.76
C PRO A 376 3.52 1.08 11.92
N GLU A 377 4.06 0.42 10.89
CA GLU A 377 4.86 1.07 9.86
C GLU A 377 4.12 0.93 8.53
N LEU A 378 4.03 2.05 7.82
CA LEU A 378 3.55 2.06 6.44
C LEU A 378 4.52 1.28 5.56
N SER A 379 4.05 0.82 4.40
CA SER A 379 4.89 0.13 3.43
C SER A 379 5.87 1.09 2.78
N LYS A 380 6.98 0.54 2.29
CA LYS A 380 7.93 1.27 1.45
C LYS A 380 7.30 1.79 0.15
N SER A 381 6.15 1.22 -0.26
CA SER A 381 5.44 1.68 -1.46
C SER A 381 4.85 3.08 -1.24
N SER A 382 4.38 3.40 -0.03
CA SER A 382 3.82 4.73 0.26
C SER A 382 4.87 5.82 0.48
N GLU A 383 6.09 5.47 0.88
CA GLU A 383 7.22 6.42 0.96
C GLU A 383 7.49 7.10 -0.39
N ARG A 384 7.10 6.49 -1.52
CA ARG A 384 7.29 7.04 -2.86
C ARG A 384 6.55 8.35 -3.09
N TRP A 385 5.39 8.50 -2.44
CA TRP A 385 4.44 9.59 -2.70
C TRP A 385 4.66 10.81 -1.82
N VAL A 386 5.41 10.66 -0.73
CA VAL A 386 5.77 11.76 0.17
C VAL A 386 6.97 12.52 -0.38
N CYS A 387 6.73 13.22 -1.48
CA CYS A 387 7.63 14.16 -2.12
C CYS A 387 6.85 15.35 -2.67
N GLU A 388 7.53 16.46 -2.97
CA GLU A 388 6.87 17.70 -3.43
C GLU A 388 5.93 17.49 -4.63
N THR A 389 6.31 16.60 -5.56
CA THR A 389 5.57 16.34 -6.79
C THR A 389 4.21 15.67 -6.57
N PHE A 390 4.13 14.70 -5.65
CA PHE A 390 2.96 13.81 -5.50
C PHE A 390 2.22 13.96 -4.18
N PHE A 391 2.80 14.67 -3.20
CA PHE A 391 2.25 14.75 -1.85
C PHE A 391 0.85 15.35 -1.80
N GLY A 392 0.52 16.32 -2.67
CA GLY A 392 -0.84 16.89 -2.74
C GLY A 392 -1.90 15.84 -3.05
N VAL A 393 -1.69 15.07 -4.11
CA VAL A 393 -2.62 13.99 -4.54
C VAL A 393 -2.68 12.87 -3.50
N TRP A 394 -1.53 12.45 -2.99
CA TRP A 394 -1.47 11.42 -1.94
C TRP A 394 -2.19 11.87 -0.66
N LYS A 395 -1.98 13.12 -0.23
CA LYS A 395 -2.62 13.69 0.96
C LYS A 395 -4.13 13.69 0.84
N ASP A 396 -4.67 14.13 -0.30
CA ASP A 396 -6.12 14.22 -0.51
C ASP A 396 -6.76 12.82 -0.54
N LEU A 397 -6.12 11.86 -1.21
CA LEU A 397 -6.57 10.46 -1.23
C LEU A 397 -6.44 9.78 0.14
N PHE A 398 -5.38 10.08 0.89
CA PHE A 398 -5.17 9.56 2.23
C PHE A 398 -6.28 10.03 3.18
N LEU A 399 -6.60 11.33 3.16
CA LEU A 399 -7.69 11.89 3.96
C LEU A 399 -9.04 11.29 3.57
N ALA A 400 -9.32 11.19 2.26
CA ALA A 400 -10.56 10.59 1.78
C ALA A 400 -10.73 9.14 2.26
N ASN A 401 -9.66 8.34 2.28
CA ASN A 401 -9.70 6.98 2.80
C ASN A 401 -9.81 6.97 4.35
N LEU A 402 -9.09 7.84 5.04
CA LEU A 402 -9.13 7.94 6.51
C LEU A 402 -10.54 8.30 7.02
N ASP A 403 -11.24 9.19 6.31
CA ASP A 403 -12.60 9.61 6.65
C ASP A 403 -13.64 8.49 6.54
N THR A 404 -13.32 7.40 5.82
CA THR A 404 -14.20 6.21 5.74
C THR A 404 -14.07 5.25 6.94
N LEU A 405 -13.01 5.39 7.74
CA LEU A 405 -12.71 4.51 8.86
C LEU A 405 -13.44 4.92 10.15
N GLU A 406 -13.68 3.96 11.04
CA GLU A 406 -14.17 4.27 12.38
C GLU A 406 -13.07 4.93 13.24
N ALA A 407 -13.46 5.66 14.28
CA ALA A 407 -12.52 6.42 15.13
C ALA A 407 -11.38 5.57 15.74
N SER A 408 -11.63 4.29 16.05
CA SER A 408 -10.57 3.38 16.54
C SER A 408 -9.56 3.01 15.46
N GLU A 409 -10.03 2.85 14.22
CA GLU A 409 -9.19 2.51 13.08
C GLU A 409 -8.37 3.74 12.63
N GLN A 410 -9.00 4.92 12.61
CA GLN A 410 -8.31 6.20 12.39
C GLN A 410 -7.18 6.41 13.40
N LEU A 411 -7.45 6.16 14.69
CA LEU A 411 -6.44 6.24 15.74
C LEU A 411 -5.26 5.31 15.47
N HIS A 412 -5.54 4.06 15.07
CA HIS A 412 -4.52 3.06 14.81
C HIS A 412 -3.68 3.43 13.58
N VAL A 413 -4.29 3.88 12.50
CA VAL A 413 -3.59 4.35 11.28
C VAL A 413 -2.71 5.56 11.57
N LEU A 414 -3.23 6.60 12.23
CA LEU A 414 -2.46 7.81 12.54
C LEU A 414 -1.39 7.59 13.63
N SER A 415 -1.46 6.48 14.37
CA SER A 415 -0.39 6.08 15.29
C SER A 415 0.87 5.55 14.59
N ALA A 416 0.79 5.28 13.29
CA ALA A 416 1.90 4.79 12.49
C ALA A 416 3.03 5.81 12.37
N THR A 417 4.23 5.31 12.11
CA THR A 417 5.39 6.16 11.78
C THR A 417 5.13 6.88 10.45
N PHE A 418 5.37 8.20 10.44
CA PHE A 418 5.23 9.03 9.25
C PHE A 418 6.14 8.50 8.12
N PRO A 419 5.62 8.31 6.89
CA PRO A 419 6.38 7.72 5.78
C PRO A 419 7.23 8.81 5.11
N ALA A 420 8.44 9.02 5.61
CA ALA A 420 9.36 9.99 5.03
C ALA A 420 10.21 9.37 3.91
N ARG A 421 10.12 9.92 2.70
CA ARG A 421 11.02 9.58 1.61
C ARG A 421 12.43 10.11 1.88
N ARG A 422 13.45 9.29 1.64
CA ARG A 422 14.85 9.76 1.67
C ARG A 422 15.14 10.68 0.48
N GLY A 423 16.07 11.61 0.66
CA GLY A 423 16.52 12.55 -0.37
C GLY A 423 15.65 13.79 -0.58
N GLU A 424 14.51 13.91 0.11
CA GLU A 424 13.67 15.12 0.05
C GLU A 424 14.19 16.23 0.99
N PRO A 425 13.89 17.52 0.68
CA PRO A 425 14.33 18.63 1.52
C PRO A 425 13.85 18.50 2.96
N SER A 426 14.72 18.81 3.92
CA SER A 426 14.39 18.72 5.35
C SER A 426 13.20 19.59 5.75
N GLU A 427 13.05 20.77 5.13
CA GLU A 427 11.91 21.67 5.34
C GLU A 427 10.59 21.05 4.86
N PHE A 428 10.60 20.39 3.70
CA PHE A 428 9.42 19.69 3.17
C PHE A 428 9.01 18.53 4.08
N ILE A 429 9.95 17.66 4.46
CA ILE A 429 9.69 16.54 5.36
C ILE A 429 9.19 17.01 6.72
N TRP A 430 9.76 18.11 7.25
CA TRP A 430 9.29 18.72 8.49
C TRP A 430 7.84 19.17 8.37
N ASN A 431 7.47 19.90 7.31
CA ASN A 431 6.10 20.37 7.09
C ASN A 431 5.10 19.22 6.97
N CYS A 432 5.46 18.13 6.29
CA CYS A 432 4.60 16.96 6.16
C CYS A 432 4.45 16.20 7.48
N SER A 433 5.55 16.07 8.25
CA SER A 433 5.51 15.49 9.60
C SER A 433 4.64 16.31 10.54
N GLU A 434 4.74 17.64 10.51
CA GLU A 434 3.87 18.52 11.31
C GLU A 434 2.40 18.43 10.91
N TRP A 435 2.10 18.29 9.61
CA TRP A 435 0.74 18.00 9.15
C TRP A 435 0.21 16.67 9.70
N TRP A 436 0.99 15.58 9.62
CA TRP A 436 0.62 14.27 10.15
C TRP A 436 0.39 14.32 11.66
N ARG A 437 1.32 14.95 12.40
CA ARG A 437 1.20 15.18 13.85
C ARG A 437 -0.01 16.04 14.17
N GLY A 438 -0.34 17.02 13.33
CA GLY A 438 -1.53 17.85 13.42
C GLY A 438 -2.82 17.03 13.37
N LEU A 439 -2.94 16.11 12.40
CA LEU A 439 -4.08 15.20 12.29
C LEU A 439 -4.23 14.34 13.54
N PHE A 440 -3.14 13.69 13.96
CA PHE A 440 -3.15 12.85 15.16
C PHE A 440 -3.50 13.65 16.42
N ASN A 441 -2.99 14.88 16.55
CA ASN A 441 -3.23 15.73 17.72
C ASN A 441 -4.68 16.23 17.81
N GLN A 442 -5.33 16.48 16.67
CA GLN A 442 -6.71 16.97 16.63
C GLN A 442 -7.76 15.87 16.85
N LEU A 443 -7.36 14.59 16.72
CA LEU A 443 -8.25 13.45 16.83
C LEU A 443 -9.16 13.46 18.09
N PRO A 444 -8.69 13.77 19.32
CA PRO A 444 -9.54 13.77 20.51
C PRO A 444 -10.54 14.94 20.60
N GLU A 445 -10.37 15.95 19.76
CA GLU A 445 -11.19 17.16 19.73
C GLU A 445 -12.31 17.08 18.68
N THR A 446 -12.37 15.99 17.89
CA THR A 446 -13.49 15.75 16.99
C THR A 446 -14.74 15.33 17.78
N ASP A 447 -15.91 15.83 17.36
CA ASP A 447 -17.17 15.66 18.11
C ASP A 447 -17.55 14.18 18.31
N ASP A 448 -17.18 13.33 17.35
CA ASP A 448 -17.51 11.90 17.33
C ASP A 448 -16.43 11.01 17.98
N PHE A 449 -15.33 11.56 18.51
CA PHE A 449 -14.25 10.75 19.08
C PHE A 449 -14.68 10.05 20.39
N PRO A 450 -14.68 8.71 20.45
CA PRO A 450 -15.08 7.98 21.65
C PRO A 450 -14.16 8.28 22.84
N LYS A 451 -14.75 8.71 23.96
CA LYS A 451 -13.99 9.01 25.19
C LYS A 451 -13.20 7.82 25.72
N THR A 452 -13.63 6.60 25.42
CA THR A 452 -12.96 5.33 25.78
C THR A 452 -11.63 5.13 25.05
N LEU A 453 -11.39 5.80 23.91
CA LEU A 453 -10.15 5.72 23.14
C LEU A 453 -9.10 6.76 23.56
N ILE A 454 -9.48 7.76 24.37
CA ILE A 454 -8.56 8.80 24.86
C ILE A 454 -7.34 8.21 25.59
N PRO A 455 -7.46 7.16 26.43
CA PRO A 455 -6.31 6.52 27.05
C PRO A 455 -5.31 5.95 26.03
N GLU A 456 -5.80 5.27 24.99
CA GLU A 456 -4.96 4.72 23.94
C GLU A 456 -4.26 5.82 23.15
N TRP A 457 -5.02 6.84 22.72
CA TRP A 457 -4.45 8.01 22.07
C TRP A 457 -3.39 8.68 22.93
N THR A 458 -3.64 8.86 24.24
CA THR A 458 -2.70 9.53 25.14
C THR A 458 -1.40 8.76 25.28
N VAL A 459 -1.46 7.43 25.38
CA VAL A 459 -0.26 6.59 25.45
C VAL A 459 0.60 6.77 24.20
N THR A 460 0.00 6.77 23.01
CA THR A 460 0.72 7.03 21.76
C THR A 460 1.23 8.47 21.69
N ALA A 461 0.41 9.45 22.08
CA ALA A 461 0.77 10.87 22.11
C ALA A 461 2.00 11.14 22.97
N THR A 462 2.16 10.46 24.13
CA THR A 462 3.37 10.64 24.97
C THR A 462 4.67 10.25 24.29
N ARG A 463 4.60 9.46 23.21
CA ARG A 463 5.77 9.07 22.41
C ARG A 463 5.97 10.01 21.22
N CYS A 464 4.89 10.39 20.55
CA CYS A 464 4.92 11.11 19.27
C CYS A 464 4.83 12.65 19.41
N LEU A 465 4.29 13.17 20.52
CA LEU A 465 4.03 14.60 20.76
C LEU A 465 4.83 15.13 21.97
N GLN A 466 6.13 14.82 22.04
CA GLN A 466 6.99 15.09 23.22
C GLN A 466 7.06 16.57 23.64
N GLU A 467 6.84 17.50 22.71
CA GLU A 467 6.93 18.96 22.96
C GLU A 467 5.61 19.57 23.46
N GLN A 468 4.50 18.82 23.41
CA GLN A 468 3.19 19.32 23.80
C GLN A 468 2.87 19.05 25.27
N ASN A 469 2.06 19.93 25.88
CA ASN A 469 1.59 19.74 27.24
C ASN A 469 0.46 18.70 27.30
N LEU A 470 0.83 17.43 27.35
CA LEU A 470 -0.11 16.30 27.41
C LEU A 470 -0.71 16.05 28.80
N LEU A 471 -0.31 16.82 29.81
CA LEU A 471 -0.71 16.59 31.19
C LEU A 471 -2.25 16.54 31.42
N PRO A 472 -3.07 17.41 30.81
CA PRO A 472 -4.52 17.33 30.93
C PRO A 472 -5.10 16.02 30.38
N TYR A 473 -4.55 15.53 29.27
CA TYR A 473 -4.97 14.26 28.66
C TYR A 473 -4.52 13.07 29.48
N ILE A 474 -3.31 13.09 30.05
CA ILE A 474 -2.85 12.05 30.98
C ILE A 474 -3.76 11.97 32.20
N ASP A 475 -4.09 13.12 32.81
CA ASP A 475 -5.01 13.18 33.96
C ASP A 475 -6.41 12.65 33.59
N LYS A 476 -6.93 13.01 32.41
CA LYS A 476 -8.21 12.53 31.87
C LYS A 476 -8.19 11.02 31.63
N SER A 477 -7.14 10.51 30.99
CA SER A 477 -6.95 9.10 30.66
C SER A 477 -6.84 8.21 31.88
N ILE A 478 -6.04 8.60 32.88
CA ILE A 478 -5.99 7.88 34.17
C ILE A 478 -7.37 7.91 34.84
N GLY A 479 -8.10 9.03 34.74
CA GLY A 479 -9.46 9.14 35.26
C GLY A 479 -10.45 8.17 34.60
N ILE A 480 -10.37 8.01 33.28
CA ILE A 480 -11.18 7.06 32.48
C ILE A 480 -10.81 5.62 32.84
N LEU A 481 -9.52 5.26 32.75
CA LEU A 481 -9.02 3.91 33.07
C LEU A 481 -9.36 3.51 34.51
N ARG A 482 -9.32 4.44 35.47
CA ARG A 482 -9.73 4.17 36.85
C ARG A 482 -11.20 3.80 36.96
N LYS A 483 -12.08 4.45 36.17
CA LYS A 483 -13.51 4.12 36.13
C LYS A 483 -13.72 2.74 35.49
N GLU A 484 -12.99 2.43 34.42
CA GLU A 484 -13.10 1.14 33.72
C GLU A 484 -12.55 -0.01 34.56
N ALA A 485 -11.44 0.19 35.29
CA ALA A 485 -10.88 -0.76 36.24
C ALA A 485 -11.75 -1.01 37.49
N THR A 486 -12.86 -0.28 37.66
CA THR A 486 -13.87 -0.56 38.69
C THR A 486 -15.04 -1.41 38.17
N GLY A 487 -15.15 -1.61 36.86
CA GLY A 487 -16.18 -2.41 36.20
C GLY A 487 -15.75 -3.86 36.00
N ALA A 488 -16.72 -4.77 35.83
CA ALA A 488 -16.45 -6.12 35.37
C ALA A 488 -16.02 -6.06 33.90
N CYS A 489 -14.77 -6.44 33.61
CA CYS A 489 -14.13 -6.34 32.31
C CYS A 489 -13.45 -7.68 31.97
N GLN A 490 -13.31 -8.00 30.69
CA GLN A 490 -12.66 -9.26 30.30
C GLN A 490 -11.18 -9.26 30.71
N PRO A 491 -10.56 -10.42 31.03
CA PRO A 491 -9.17 -10.47 31.49
C PRO A 491 -8.17 -9.82 30.53
N GLU A 492 -8.39 -9.91 29.22
CA GLU A 492 -7.53 -9.31 28.19
C GLU A 492 -7.63 -7.77 28.17
N GLU A 493 -8.84 -7.24 28.28
CA GLU A 493 -9.09 -5.81 28.38
C GLU A 493 -8.51 -5.22 29.67
N GLN A 494 -8.66 -5.94 30.79
CA GLN A 494 -8.06 -5.55 32.07
C GLN A 494 -6.53 -5.46 31.96
N LYS A 495 -5.90 -6.45 31.31
CA LYS A 495 -4.45 -6.43 31.06
C LYS A 495 -4.05 -5.23 30.18
N ARG A 496 -4.84 -4.90 29.16
CA ARG A 496 -4.61 -3.71 28.31
C ARG A 496 -4.69 -2.42 29.13
N HIS A 497 -5.71 -2.27 29.97
CA HIS A 497 -5.86 -1.10 30.84
C HIS A 497 -4.70 -0.97 31.84
N ASP A 498 -4.24 -2.10 32.41
CA ASP A 498 -3.08 -2.11 33.32
C ASP A 498 -1.78 -1.69 32.61
N ASP A 499 -1.57 -2.18 31.39
CA ASP A 499 -0.43 -1.78 30.55
C ASP A 499 -0.47 -0.28 30.19
N GLN A 500 -1.66 0.27 29.92
CA GLN A 500 -1.85 1.70 29.65
C GLN A 500 -1.62 2.54 30.92
N LEU A 501 -2.18 2.13 32.06
CA LEU A 501 -1.96 2.77 33.36
C LEU A 501 -0.48 2.81 33.71
N LYS A 502 0.23 1.70 33.53
CA LYS A 502 1.68 1.63 33.78
C LYS A 502 2.41 2.68 32.96
N GLN A 503 2.19 2.74 31.66
CA GLN A 503 2.88 3.68 30.77
C GLN A 503 2.58 5.14 31.11
N LEU A 504 1.31 5.48 31.36
CA LEU A 504 0.91 6.84 31.73
C LEU A 504 1.51 7.26 33.07
N LEU A 505 1.48 6.36 34.06
CA LEU A 505 2.06 6.62 35.37
C LEU A 505 3.57 6.82 35.27
N GLU A 506 4.28 5.96 34.53
CA GLU A 506 5.73 6.05 34.25
C GLU A 506 6.11 7.35 33.54
N GLY A 507 5.29 7.79 32.58
CA GLY A 507 5.45 9.11 31.93
C GLY A 507 5.32 10.27 32.92
N LEU A 508 4.41 10.17 33.88
CA LEU A 508 4.28 11.16 34.96
C LEU A 508 5.43 11.10 35.97
N GLU A 509 6.10 9.95 36.17
CA GLU A 509 7.22 9.86 37.13
C GLU A 509 8.36 10.80 36.73
N ARG A 510 8.64 10.86 35.42
CA ARG A 510 9.71 11.69 34.86
C ARG A 510 9.38 13.18 34.89
N SER A 511 8.12 13.54 34.65
CA SER A 511 7.72 14.95 34.46
C SER A 511 7.07 15.58 35.69
N HIS A 512 6.27 14.81 36.44
CA HIS A 512 5.43 15.26 37.54
C HIS A 512 5.31 14.18 38.64
N PRO A 513 6.40 13.85 39.36
CA PRO A 513 6.44 12.72 40.30
C PRO A 513 5.34 12.79 41.38
N ASN A 514 5.01 13.99 41.85
CA ASN A 514 3.94 14.21 42.84
C ASN A 514 2.55 13.83 42.30
N LYS A 515 2.28 14.10 41.01
CA LYS A 515 1.03 13.72 40.36
C LYS A 515 0.97 12.21 40.14
N SER A 516 2.07 11.59 39.69
CA SER A 516 2.15 10.13 39.57
C SER A 516 1.84 9.45 40.91
N PHE A 517 2.48 9.91 41.98
CA PHE A 517 2.24 9.41 43.35
C PHE A 517 0.78 9.55 43.77
N ARG A 518 0.18 10.73 43.55
CA ARG A 518 -1.23 10.98 43.87
C ARG A 518 -2.17 10.06 43.09
N HIS A 519 -1.93 9.85 41.79
CA HIS A 519 -2.75 8.97 40.96
C HIS A 519 -2.65 7.51 41.41
N ARG A 520 -1.45 7.03 41.75
CA ARG A 520 -1.24 5.68 42.31
C ARG A 520 -2.03 5.47 43.60
N LEU A 521 -2.06 6.45 44.50
CA LEU A 521 -2.87 6.37 45.73
C LEU A 521 -4.38 6.42 45.46
N LEU A 522 -4.83 7.17 44.45
CA LEU A 522 -6.24 7.16 44.02
C LEU A 522 -6.63 5.83 43.38
N LEU A 523 -5.75 5.24 42.58
CA LEU A 523 -5.92 3.92 41.99
C LEU A 523 -5.99 2.87 43.10
N MET A 524 -5.04 2.83 44.04
CA MET A 524 -5.07 1.93 45.20
C MET A 524 -6.41 1.95 45.93
N ARG A 525 -7.04 3.13 46.06
CA ARG A 525 -8.34 3.26 46.70
C ARG A 525 -9.50 2.66 45.91
N SER A 526 -9.45 2.72 44.58
CA SER A 526 -10.59 2.42 43.69
C SER A 526 -10.44 1.14 42.88
N TYR A 527 -9.24 0.55 42.83
CA TYR A 527 -8.94 -0.61 42.01
C TYR A 527 -9.72 -1.85 42.49
N ALA A 528 -10.38 -2.54 41.55
CA ALA A 528 -11.29 -3.65 41.85
C ALA A 528 -10.58 -4.99 42.15
N LEU A 529 -9.28 -5.10 41.88
CA LEU A 529 -8.49 -6.29 42.16
C LEU A 529 -7.57 -6.08 43.38
N PRO A 530 -7.30 -7.13 44.15
CA PRO A 530 -6.37 -7.05 45.27
C PRO A 530 -4.94 -6.78 44.78
N LEU A 531 -4.28 -5.76 45.34
CA LEU A 531 -2.89 -5.42 44.99
C LEU A 531 -1.86 -6.35 45.64
N THR A 532 -2.26 -7.15 46.62
CA THR A 532 -1.40 -8.07 47.38
C THR A 532 -2.10 -9.41 47.59
N ASP A 533 -1.40 -10.42 48.12
CA ASP A 533 -2.03 -11.69 48.54
C ASP A 533 -2.83 -11.57 49.85
N GLU A 534 -3.54 -12.63 50.25
CA GLU A 534 -4.39 -12.65 51.47
C GLU A 534 -3.64 -12.35 52.77
N SER A 535 -2.30 -12.48 52.75
CA SER A 535 -1.39 -12.14 53.85
C SER A 535 -0.82 -10.72 53.76
N ILE A 536 -1.22 -9.92 52.76
CA ILE A 536 -0.74 -8.56 52.50
C ILE A 536 0.79 -8.56 52.37
N SER A 537 1.33 -9.50 51.60
CA SER A 537 2.76 -9.54 51.33
C SER A 537 3.18 -8.44 50.36
N LEU A 538 4.10 -7.58 50.82
CA LEU A 538 4.77 -6.57 49.99
C LEU A 538 6.09 -7.09 49.39
N GLY A 539 6.44 -8.38 49.60
CA GLY A 539 7.79 -8.91 49.33
C GLY A 539 7.85 -10.18 48.46
N SER A 540 8.27 -9.98 47.19
CA SER A 540 9.25 -10.77 46.41
C SER A 540 9.02 -10.52 44.91
N PRO A 541 10.02 -10.03 44.14
CA PRO A 541 9.93 -9.95 42.67
C PRO A 541 9.67 -11.29 41.98
N LEU A 542 9.84 -12.42 42.69
CA LEU A 542 9.73 -13.77 42.13
C LEU A 542 8.30 -14.33 42.15
N ASN A 543 7.33 -13.68 42.80
CA ASN A 543 5.92 -14.09 42.88
C ASN A 543 5.01 -13.27 41.95
N GLN A 544 5.54 -12.80 40.81
CA GLN A 544 4.91 -11.81 39.92
C GLN A 544 3.78 -12.33 39.00
N SER A 545 3.38 -13.60 39.06
CA SER A 545 2.45 -14.14 38.06
C SER A 545 1.03 -13.54 38.12
N ASN A 546 0.62 -12.94 39.24
CA ASN A 546 -0.73 -12.41 39.46
C ASN A 546 -0.80 -10.94 39.94
N LEU A 547 0.32 -10.20 39.97
CA LEU A 547 0.34 -8.84 40.51
C LEU A 547 0.03 -7.79 39.43
N THR A 548 -0.75 -6.79 39.81
CA THR A 548 -1.12 -5.64 38.99
C THR A 548 0.11 -4.88 38.51
N GLN A 549 0.35 -4.85 37.20
CA GLN A 549 1.63 -4.43 36.62
C GLN A 549 2.04 -2.98 36.91
N TRP A 550 1.08 -2.10 37.19
CA TRP A 550 1.36 -0.71 37.49
C TRP A 550 1.72 -0.47 38.96
N TYR A 551 1.39 -1.37 39.90
CA TYR A 551 1.59 -1.12 41.34
C TYR A 551 3.04 -1.40 41.80
N ILE A 552 3.56 -0.51 42.65
CA ILE A 552 4.91 -0.57 43.23
C ILE A 552 4.77 -0.21 44.72
N PRO A 553 5.40 -0.95 45.67
CA PRO A 553 5.39 -0.58 47.08
C PRO A 553 5.82 0.87 47.31
N LEU A 554 5.15 1.59 48.19
CA LEU A 554 5.38 3.04 48.40
C LEU A 554 6.80 3.35 48.89
N CYS A 555 7.43 2.43 49.62
CA CYS A 555 8.82 2.57 50.05
C CYS A 555 9.78 2.55 48.86
N ASP A 556 9.61 1.62 47.93
CA ASP A 556 10.43 1.51 46.71
C ASP A 556 10.13 2.66 45.74
N LEU A 557 8.86 3.06 45.67
CA LEU A 557 8.41 4.19 44.87
C LEU A 557 9.00 5.52 45.36
N ALA A 558 9.24 5.68 46.66
CA ALA A 558 9.86 6.89 47.21
C ALA A 558 11.23 7.15 46.58
N THR A 559 12.05 6.10 46.50
CA THR A 559 13.36 6.14 45.84
C THR A 559 13.18 6.40 44.36
N ARG A 560 12.36 5.61 43.66
CA ARG A 560 12.16 5.76 42.20
C ARG A 560 11.69 7.16 41.76
N LEU A 561 10.78 7.79 42.51
CA LEU A 561 10.20 9.09 42.13
C LEU A 561 11.05 10.28 42.55
N PHE A 562 11.73 10.19 43.69
CA PHE A 562 12.33 11.35 44.36
C PHE A 562 13.85 11.26 44.50
N GLU A 563 14.48 10.16 44.09
CA GLU A 563 15.95 10.03 44.06
C GLU A 563 16.58 10.72 42.84
N LEU A 564 15.89 10.72 41.69
CA LEU A 564 16.40 11.24 40.39
C LEU A 564 16.76 12.74 40.35
N HIS A 565 16.55 13.48 41.45
CA HIS A 565 16.84 14.92 41.56
C HIS A 565 18.07 15.21 42.45
N LEU A 566 18.85 14.19 42.79
CA LEU A 566 20.00 14.27 43.69
C LEU A 566 21.31 14.36 42.89
N ASP A 567 21.78 15.57 42.64
CA ASP A 567 23.12 15.84 42.10
C ASP A 567 24.16 15.75 43.24
N VAL A 568 24.32 14.55 43.81
CA VAL A 568 25.22 14.34 44.96
C VAL A 568 26.66 14.28 44.44
N GLN A 569 27.36 15.41 44.54
CA GLN A 569 28.79 15.44 44.25
C GLN A 569 29.56 14.66 45.31
N LEU A 570 30.51 13.82 44.88
CA LEU A 570 31.40 13.03 45.76
C LEU A 570 32.30 13.89 46.66
N THR A 571 32.26 15.22 46.54
CA THR A 571 32.96 16.22 47.33
C THR A 571 32.14 16.78 48.50
N GLU A 572 30.84 16.50 48.60
CA GLU A 572 29.98 17.03 49.67
C GLU A 572 30.28 16.42 51.05
N SER A 573 29.97 17.15 52.13
CA SER A 573 30.12 16.65 53.51
C SER A 573 29.23 15.44 53.79
N ALA A 574 29.63 14.57 54.72
CA ALA A 574 28.86 13.37 55.10
C ALA A 574 27.43 13.71 55.59
N GLU A 575 27.25 14.87 56.22
CA GLU A 575 25.94 15.34 56.69
C GLU A 575 25.02 15.77 55.55
N ASN A 576 25.57 16.42 54.52
CA ASN A 576 24.80 16.80 53.32
C ASN A 576 24.40 15.56 52.52
N ARG A 577 25.29 14.58 52.36
CA ARG A 577 24.96 13.29 51.72
C ARG A 577 23.86 12.54 52.46
N LEU A 578 23.90 12.52 53.79
CA LEU A 578 22.86 11.88 54.59
C LEU A 578 21.49 12.57 54.42
N LYS A 579 21.45 13.91 54.41
CA LYS A 579 20.23 14.67 54.12
C LYS A 579 19.71 14.38 52.71
N ALA A 580 20.61 14.34 51.73
CA ALA A 580 20.31 14.03 50.34
C ALA A 580 19.67 12.63 50.20
N LEU A 581 20.24 11.61 50.85
CA LEU A 581 19.67 10.24 50.89
C LEU A 581 18.35 10.13 51.67
N MET A 582 18.08 11.04 52.61
CA MET A 582 16.84 11.07 53.37
C MET A 582 15.68 11.74 52.62
N GLU A 583 16.00 12.70 51.75
CA GLU A 583 15.02 13.58 51.09
C GLU A 583 13.90 12.83 50.34
N PRO A 584 14.17 11.73 49.59
CA PRO A 584 13.12 10.97 48.91
C PRO A 584 12.06 10.43 49.86
N TYR A 585 12.49 9.90 51.01
CA TYR A 585 11.60 9.33 52.02
C TYR A 585 10.86 10.40 52.82
N VAL A 586 11.51 11.53 53.11
CA VAL A 586 10.85 12.69 53.73
C VAL A 586 9.76 13.23 52.82
N THR A 587 10.07 13.40 51.54
CA THR A 587 9.15 13.89 50.51
C THR A 587 7.95 12.95 50.35
N CYS A 588 8.21 11.64 50.20
CA CYS A 588 7.16 10.62 50.13
C CYS A 588 6.27 10.64 51.39
N THR A 589 6.87 10.70 52.58
CA THR A 589 6.14 10.78 53.86
C THR A 589 5.21 11.99 53.91
N ASN A 590 5.71 13.16 53.51
CA ASN A 590 4.92 14.39 53.48
C ASN A 590 3.77 14.31 52.48
N TYR A 591 4.03 13.86 51.24
CA TYR A 591 2.98 13.70 50.23
C TYR A 591 1.93 12.66 50.62
N LEU A 592 2.32 11.54 51.23
CA LEU A 592 1.39 10.54 51.71
C LEU A 592 0.50 11.09 52.83
N ALA A 593 1.09 11.84 53.77
CA ALA A 593 0.33 12.51 54.83
C ALA A 593 -0.61 13.58 54.27
N GLU A 594 -0.17 14.38 53.30
CA GLU A 594 -1.01 15.36 52.61
C GLU A 594 -2.16 14.71 51.84
N PHE A 595 -1.89 13.58 51.18
CA PHE A 595 -2.91 12.80 50.49
C PHE A 595 -3.96 12.32 51.49
N CYS A 596 -3.56 11.61 52.55
CA CYS A 596 -4.46 11.12 53.60
C CYS A 596 -5.30 12.25 54.19
N LEU A 597 -4.66 13.37 54.51
CA LEU A 597 -5.33 14.57 55.02
C LEU A 597 -6.35 15.12 54.01
N SER A 598 -6.02 15.14 52.72
CA SER A 598 -6.92 15.64 51.67
C SER A 598 -8.19 14.80 51.53
N ARG A 599 -8.12 13.49 51.82
CA ARG A 599 -9.26 12.57 51.79
C ARG A 599 -10.18 12.72 53.02
N LEU A 600 -9.63 13.16 54.14
CA LEU A 600 -10.35 13.37 55.40
C LEU A 600 -11.02 14.75 55.52
N ARG A 601 -10.87 15.62 54.52
CA ARG A 601 -11.49 16.96 54.50
C ARG A 601 -12.93 16.91 54.04
N LEU A 602 -13.68 17.93 54.43
CA LEU A 602 -14.98 18.24 53.82
C LEU A 602 -14.80 18.64 52.35
N ARG A 603 -15.79 18.35 51.52
CA ARG A 603 -15.86 18.80 50.12
C ARG A 603 -15.90 20.32 50.06
N LYS A 604 -15.45 20.88 48.94
CA LYS A 604 -15.42 22.33 48.75
C LYS A 604 -16.84 22.91 48.89
N GLY A 605 -17.00 23.89 49.78
CA GLY A 605 -18.29 24.53 50.06
C GLY A 605 -19.07 23.92 51.24
N GLU A 606 -18.70 22.72 51.68
CA GLU A 606 -19.38 22.03 52.79
C GLU A 606 -18.92 22.54 54.15
N LYS A 607 -19.86 22.54 55.12
CA LYS A 607 -19.62 22.91 56.51
C LYS A 607 -20.34 21.95 57.45
N ALA A 608 -19.70 21.62 58.57
CA ALA A 608 -20.36 20.90 59.66
C ALA A 608 -21.54 21.72 60.21
N ARG A 609 -22.67 21.05 60.43
CA ARG A 609 -23.87 21.63 61.05
C ARG A 609 -24.01 21.03 62.45
N GLU A 610 -24.31 21.85 63.45
CA GLU A 610 -24.57 21.35 64.81
C GLU A 610 -23.45 20.45 65.39
N LYS A 611 -22.18 20.82 65.13
CA LYS A 611 -20.94 20.14 65.59
C LYS A 611 -20.62 18.79 64.92
N GLN A 612 -21.44 18.30 64.01
CA GLN A 612 -21.16 17.09 63.22
C GLN A 612 -21.31 17.35 61.72
N TYR A 613 -20.74 16.48 60.89
CA TYR A 613 -21.00 16.45 59.45
C TYR A 613 -21.57 15.09 59.06
N ILE A 614 -22.26 15.03 57.93
CA ILE A 614 -22.74 13.77 57.35
C ILE A 614 -21.72 13.22 56.35
N ALA A 615 -21.76 11.92 56.07
CA ALA A 615 -20.76 11.23 55.24
C ALA A 615 -20.64 11.84 53.84
N GLU A 616 -21.75 12.35 53.28
CA GLU A 616 -21.84 12.96 51.96
C GLU A 616 -21.05 14.27 51.85
N GLN A 617 -20.86 14.97 52.97
CA GLN A 617 -20.11 16.21 53.03
C GLN A 617 -18.59 16.01 53.01
N ILE A 618 -18.11 14.78 53.19
CA ILE A 618 -16.69 14.43 53.25
C ILE A 618 -16.19 13.98 51.87
N VAL A 619 -14.91 14.20 51.60
CA VAL A 619 -14.25 13.68 50.40
C VAL A 619 -14.23 12.14 50.39
N GLU A 620 -13.87 11.49 51.50
CA GLU A 620 -13.96 10.04 51.66
C GLU A 620 -15.22 9.62 52.43
N GLN A 621 -16.15 8.98 51.71
CA GLN A 621 -17.43 8.52 52.26
C GLN A 621 -17.30 7.20 53.04
N SER A 622 -16.36 6.32 52.68
CA SER A 622 -16.16 5.04 53.38
C SER A 622 -15.54 5.26 54.76
N SER A 623 -16.22 4.84 55.82
CA SER A 623 -15.67 4.92 57.18
C SER A 623 -14.42 4.07 57.34
N VAL A 624 -14.38 2.88 56.74
CA VAL A 624 -13.18 2.01 56.70
C VAL A 624 -11.96 2.75 56.16
N TRP A 625 -12.10 3.43 55.01
CA TRP A 625 -10.99 4.22 54.46
C TRP A 625 -10.63 5.44 55.32
N ARG A 626 -11.61 6.10 55.97
CA ARG A 626 -11.31 7.18 56.93
C ARG A 626 -10.49 6.67 58.11
N GLN A 627 -10.82 5.49 58.64
CA GLN A 627 -10.02 4.82 59.68
C GLN A 627 -8.60 4.51 59.18
N GLY A 628 -8.48 3.97 57.97
CA GLY A 628 -7.20 3.68 57.30
C GLY A 628 -6.30 4.90 57.17
N TYR A 629 -6.83 6.02 56.67
CA TYR A 629 -6.06 7.26 56.53
C TYR A 629 -5.59 7.82 57.89
N LEU A 630 -6.40 7.71 58.95
CA LEU A 630 -5.99 8.11 60.30
C LEU A 630 -4.91 7.18 60.89
N LYS A 631 -5.00 5.87 60.64
CA LYS A 631 -3.95 4.93 61.04
C LYS A 631 -2.65 5.18 60.27
N ALA A 632 -2.73 5.43 58.96
CA ALA A 632 -1.58 5.82 58.16
C ALA A 632 -0.91 7.10 58.69
N LEU A 633 -1.69 8.16 58.98
CA LEU A 633 -1.16 9.39 59.61
C LEU A 633 -0.51 9.15 60.98
N THR A 634 -1.04 8.21 61.76
CA THR A 634 -0.47 7.80 63.05
C THR A 634 0.92 7.17 62.89
N GLU A 635 1.09 6.32 61.88
CA GLU A 635 2.37 5.65 61.59
C GLU A 635 3.42 6.62 61.03
N LEU A 636 3.02 7.50 60.10
CA LEU A 636 3.92 8.51 59.51
C LEU A 636 4.42 9.52 60.55
N GLY A 637 3.58 9.87 61.53
CA GLY A 637 3.99 10.70 62.67
C GLY A 637 4.36 12.15 62.33
N VAL A 638 4.03 12.63 61.12
CA VAL A 638 4.28 14.01 60.66
C VAL A 638 3.06 14.90 60.87
N ASP A 639 3.29 16.18 61.20
CA ASP A 639 2.22 17.14 61.52
C ASP A 639 1.97 18.21 60.44
N LEU A 640 2.83 18.27 59.41
CA LEU A 640 2.74 19.20 58.28
C LEU A 640 2.49 20.66 58.74
N ASN A 641 3.36 21.18 59.60
CA ASN A 641 3.25 22.52 60.19
C ASN A 641 1.93 22.76 60.92
N GLY A 642 1.45 21.76 61.67
CA GLY A 642 0.24 21.85 62.47
C GLY A 642 -1.06 21.57 61.74
N LYS A 643 -1.01 21.22 60.45
CA LYS A 643 -2.22 20.92 59.67
C LYS A 643 -2.86 19.60 60.08
N VAL A 644 -2.05 18.58 60.39
CA VAL A 644 -2.55 17.23 60.69
C VAL A 644 -3.28 17.20 62.02
N HIS A 645 -2.64 17.62 63.13
CA HIS A 645 -3.29 17.55 64.44
C HIS A 645 -4.56 18.41 64.53
N LYS A 646 -4.62 19.54 63.82
CA LYS A 646 -5.83 20.39 63.75
C LYS A 646 -6.98 19.67 63.05
N ALA A 647 -6.71 19.05 61.91
CA ALA A 647 -7.72 18.30 61.17
C ALA A 647 -8.17 17.05 61.93
N VAL A 648 -7.24 16.29 62.51
CA VAL A 648 -7.55 15.10 63.30
C VAL A 648 -8.36 15.47 64.55
N TYR A 649 -8.07 16.61 65.18
CA TYR A 649 -8.89 17.13 66.28
C TYR A 649 -10.33 17.43 65.84
N PHE A 650 -10.51 18.04 64.66
CA PHE A 650 -11.84 18.28 64.09
C PHE A 650 -12.60 16.98 63.82
N ILE A 651 -11.94 15.97 63.22
CA ILE A 651 -12.51 14.65 62.92
C ILE A 651 -12.93 13.93 64.20
N LYS A 652 -12.06 13.94 65.23
CA LYS A 652 -12.34 13.36 66.55
C LYS A 652 -13.65 13.89 67.16
N GLN A 653 -14.01 15.15 66.90
CA GLN A 653 -15.22 15.76 67.44
C GLN A 653 -16.45 15.59 66.54
N SER A 654 -16.25 15.52 65.23
CA SER A 654 -17.31 15.83 64.26
C SER A 654 -17.62 14.72 63.25
N ASP A 655 -16.80 13.66 63.15
CA ASP A 655 -17.07 12.53 62.24
C ASP A 655 -18.36 11.80 62.66
N PRO A 656 -19.24 11.41 61.72
CA PRO A 656 -20.48 10.70 62.06
C PRO A 656 -20.21 9.31 62.66
N ASP A 657 -19.10 8.66 62.30
CA ASP A 657 -18.79 7.29 62.73
C ASP A 657 -18.01 7.26 64.06
N PRO A 658 -18.50 6.54 65.10
CA PRO A 658 -17.83 6.48 66.41
C PRO A 658 -16.44 5.84 66.37
N ASP A 659 -16.21 4.86 65.50
CA ASP A 659 -14.93 4.16 65.40
C ASP A 659 -13.88 5.05 64.73
N VAL A 660 -14.31 5.85 63.74
CA VAL A 660 -13.46 6.89 63.15
C VAL A 660 -13.05 7.92 64.20
N ARG A 661 -13.99 8.36 65.07
CA ARG A 661 -13.67 9.30 66.18
C ARG A 661 -12.69 8.69 67.19
N ALA A 662 -12.83 7.40 67.51
CA ALA A 662 -11.93 6.69 68.43
C ALA A 662 -10.49 6.67 67.88
N ILE A 663 -10.31 6.27 66.60
CA ILE A 663 -9.00 6.24 65.94
C ILE A 663 -8.41 7.65 65.80
N ALA A 664 -9.24 8.67 65.51
CA ALA A 664 -8.78 10.06 65.48
C ALA A 664 -8.25 10.52 66.85
N SER A 665 -8.81 10.02 67.95
CA SER A 665 -8.30 10.31 69.31
C SER A 665 -6.89 9.74 69.54
N GLU A 666 -6.61 8.54 69.02
CA GLU A 666 -5.27 7.93 69.05
C GLU A 666 -4.29 8.70 68.17
N CYS A 667 -4.69 8.97 66.93
CA CYS A 667 -3.89 9.72 65.95
C CYS A 667 -3.51 11.10 66.48
N TYR A 668 -4.45 11.83 67.09
CA TYR A 668 -4.19 13.15 67.67
C TYR A 668 -3.10 13.09 68.75
N LYS A 669 -3.16 12.10 69.65
CA LYS A 669 -2.15 11.91 70.70
C LYS A 669 -0.79 11.56 70.12
N ALA A 670 -0.75 10.71 69.10
CA ALA A 670 0.48 10.24 68.47
C ALA A 670 1.20 11.36 67.71
N VAL A 671 0.50 12.07 66.82
CA VAL A 671 1.06 13.15 65.98
C VAL A 671 1.59 14.29 66.84
N ARG A 672 0.87 14.68 67.91
CA ARG A 672 1.30 15.76 68.82
C ARG A 672 2.51 15.41 69.67
N ARG A 673 2.77 14.11 69.93
CA ARG A 673 3.92 13.64 70.70
C ARG A 673 5.16 13.41 69.82
N ARG A 674 4.98 12.97 68.58
CA ARG A 674 6.07 12.56 67.68
C ARG A 674 6.72 13.70 66.89
N THR A 675 6.12 14.89 66.86
CA THR A 675 6.57 16.07 66.08
C THR A 675 7.97 16.60 66.44
N LYS A 676 8.57 16.14 67.55
CA LYS A 676 9.86 16.63 68.07
C LYS A 676 11.03 15.65 67.89
N LYS A 677 10.84 14.54 67.15
CA LYS A 677 11.87 13.50 67.01
C LYS A 677 12.62 13.63 65.68
N ASN A 678 13.95 13.67 65.73
CA ASN A 678 14.79 13.54 64.53
C ASN A 678 14.64 12.10 64.01
N SER A 679 14.07 11.94 62.81
CA SER A 679 13.82 10.63 62.22
C SER A 679 15.02 10.17 61.42
N THR A 680 15.37 8.89 61.49
CA THR A 680 16.42 8.28 60.64
C THR A 680 15.82 7.71 59.35
N ILE A 681 16.64 7.37 58.35
CA ILE A 681 16.17 6.69 57.11
C ILE A 681 15.35 5.41 57.45
N PRO A 682 15.83 4.49 58.31
CA PRO A 682 15.03 3.33 58.71
C PRO A 682 13.70 3.70 59.38
N ASP A 683 13.64 4.78 60.16
CA ASP A 683 12.39 5.23 60.79
C ASP A 683 11.37 5.71 59.75
N LEU A 684 11.83 6.47 58.75
CA LEU A 684 10.98 6.95 57.65
C LEU A 684 10.45 5.79 56.81
N LYS A 685 11.32 4.86 56.41
CA LYS A 685 10.94 3.65 55.66
C LYS A 685 9.92 2.80 56.42
N ARG A 686 10.14 2.54 57.71
CA ARG A 686 9.18 1.82 58.56
C ARG A 686 7.84 2.55 58.64
N GLY A 687 7.85 3.88 58.74
CA GLY A 687 6.64 4.70 58.72
C GLY A 687 5.85 4.56 57.42
N ILE A 688 6.52 4.63 56.27
CA ILE A 688 5.92 4.46 54.94
C ILE A 688 5.33 3.05 54.79
N ILE A 689 6.10 2.00 55.09
CA ILE A 689 5.67 0.59 55.02
C ILE A 689 4.44 0.35 55.91
N ALA A 690 4.47 0.85 57.16
CA ALA A 690 3.37 0.67 58.09
C ALA A 690 2.11 1.43 57.64
N ALA A 691 2.27 2.64 57.09
CA ALA A 691 1.17 3.42 56.53
C ALA A 691 0.54 2.72 55.32
N GLU A 692 1.36 2.24 54.37
CA GLU A 692 0.93 1.48 53.20
C GLU A 692 0.15 0.22 53.60
N TRP A 693 0.66 -0.54 54.57
CA TRP A 693 -0.01 -1.74 55.07
C TRP A 693 -1.44 -1.48 55.54
N TRP A 694 -1.69 -0.36 56.23
CA TRP A 694 -3.05 0.04 56.62
C TRP A 694 -3.95 0.36 55.43
N LEU A 695 -3.41 0.99 54.38
CA LEU A 695 -4.18 1.30 53.17
C LEU A 695 -4.55 0.02 52.39
N LEU A 696 -3.65 -0.96 52.34
CA LEU A 696 -3.91 -2.26 51.71
C LEU A 696 -4.94 -3.09 52.47
N ILE A 697 -4.93 -3.05 53.81
CA ILE A 697 -6.02 -3.64 54.63
C ILE A 697 -7.36 -3.03 54.23
N CYS A 698 -7.42 -1.69 54.15
CA CYS A 698 -8.66 -1.00 53.80
C CYS A 698 -9.14 -1.36 52.40
N GLN A 699 -8.22 -1.50 51.44
CA GLN A 699 -8.56 -1.96 50.09
C GLN A 699 -9.22 -3.34 50.13
N ARG A 700 -8.61 -4.32 50.81
CA ARG A 700 -9.16 -5.68 50.90
C ARG A 700 -10.51 -5.73 51.58
N GLN A 701 -10.67 -5.01 52.69
CA GLN A 701 -11.95 -4.91 53.38
C GLN A 701 -13.02 -4.29 52.49
N ASN A 702 -12.66 -3.26 51.72
CA ASN A 702 -13.57 -2.62 50.77
C ASN A 702 -13.95 -3.55 49.60
N LEU A 703 -13.07 -4.48 49.23
CA LEU A 703 -13.36 -5.55 48.25
C LEU A 703 -14.13 -6.74 48.85
N GLY A 704 -14.48 -6.71 50.15
CA GLY A 704 -15.19 -7.79 50.82
C GLY A 704 -14.35 -9.07 51.00
N MET A 705 -13.02 -8.97 50.90
CA MET A 705 -12.13 -10.12 50.98
C MET A 705 -11.76 -10.47 52.43
N VAL A 706 -11.58 -11.77 52.69
CA VAL A 706 -11.08 -12.26 53.98
C VAL A 706 -9.60 -11.92 54.13
N ILE A 707 -9.21 -11.44 55.32
CA ILE A 707 -7.82 -11.12 55.66
C ILE A 707 -7.32 -12.17 56.65
N ASN A 708 -6.19 -12.81 56.33
CA ASN A 708 -5.48 -13.62 57.31
C ASN A 708 -4.68 -12.69 58.23
N HIS A 709 -5.29 -12.31 59.35
CA HIS A 709 -4.74 -11.32 60.28
C HIS A 709 -3.39 -11.74 60.89
N ASP A 710 -3.20 -13.02 61.19
CA ASP A 710 -1.98 -13.52 61.82
C ASP A 710 -0.79 -13.46 60.84
N ASP A 711 -1.00 -13.93 59.61
CA ASP A 711 0.03 -13.84 58.58
C ASP A 711 0.27 -12.39 58.13
N ALA A 712 -0.78 -11.56 58.03
CA ALA A 712 -0.62 -10.13 57.73
C ALA A 712 0.23 -9.38 58.77
N LEU A 713 0.07 -9.72 60.06
CA LEU A 713 0.91 -9.17 61.12
C LEU A 713 2.34 -9.69 61.05
N LYS A 714 2.54 -10.97 60.72
CA LYS A 714 3.86 -11.56 60.53
C LYS A 714 4.60 -10.89 59.36
N THR A 715 3.93 -10.71 58.23
CA THR A 715 4.48 -10.01 57.05
C THR A 715 4.87 -8.58 57.39
N ARG A 716 3.97 -7.82 58.05
CA ARG A 716 4.27 -6.45 58.50
C ARG A 716 5.53 -6.41 59.38
N ARG A 717 5.65 -7.31 60.36
CA ARG A 717 6.83 -7.38 61.24
C ARG A 717 8.12 -7.69 60.47
N ASN A 718 8.05 -8.57 59.49
CA ASN A 718 9.20 -8.93 58.66
C ASN A 718 9.68 -7.74 57.81
N LEU A 719 8.76 -7.03 57.15
CA LEU A 719 9.07 -5.84 56.37
C LEU A 719 9.66 -4.72 57.24
N MET A 720 9.15 -4.52 58.46
CA MET A 720 9.69 -3.50 59.37
C MET A 720 11.08 -3.84 59.95
N ARG A 721 11.45 -5.13 60.00
CA ARG A 721 12.77 -5.59 60.45
C ARG A 721 13.85 -5.29 59.41
N ASN A 722 13.51 -5.44 58.13
CA ASN A 722 14.40 -5.19 56.99
C ASN A 722 13.76 -4.18 56.00
N PRO A 723 13.62 -2.90 56.40
CA PRO A 723 12.87 -1.88 55.64
C PRO A 723 13.64 -1.21 54.49
#